data_AF-A0A285X495-F1
#
_entry.id   AF-A0A285X495-F1
#
_cell.length_a   1.000
_cell.length_b   1.000
_cell.length_c   1.000
_cell.angle_alpha   90.00
_cell.angle_beta   90.00
_cell.angle_gamma   90.00
#
_symmetry.space_group_name_H-M   'P 1'
#
loop_
_entity.id
_entity.type
_entity.pdbx_description
1 polymer ?
#
loop_
_entity_poly.entity_id
_entity_poly.type
_entity_poly.pdbx_seq_one_letter_code
_entity_poly.pdbx_strand_id
1 'polypeptide(L)'
;MAKKKENNPDKEKKFTNSEKAPKGRPGTKTSGKAEESGDVKGPMGVGDKTRSKSGAKGSNLKKDTSDKKPSKSKSSAAGSTPGDTSGKPKLPKPKKALPETGTPDKEKTGKTSAENRKPGRKKAAASKTSSKPAKFQDPMIDEPVPHVSAPATGEVRSPQEEDKKKPGRKAADKKFASTSKPAAKKSPGKKAAEDKAKPEEKKPAKKMSRPKAVPGISAEEKMKLPNTSPSDDLKDAAKETAEGLKEKLTPDEKTKRDLEEKAREYIPDSEDIKGVAGSIAEKLMEGTEKAKKFVEDITPSPEEVTAAAAKVKKTIEDATTDKKKEQKSSAEKPAEATLLTDFDIHLFREGKHYHLYNKLGSHLMEYMGTKGVYFALWAPNAEKISVIGDFNNWDREAHPMSARWDNSGIWEVFIPVAKKGSLYKYYIQSNTGYEAEKGDPFAFQWETPPNTASMVWDLENTWNDNVWMKDRDSKKGKPQPMSVYELHLGSWKRVPEDNLRSLTYLELAEQLPGYIKEMGFTHVEFMPVMEHPFFGSWGYQITGYFAPSSRFGTPQEFMQLIDSLHREGIGVILDWVPSHFPNDLHGLHYFDGTHLYEHEDPRKGFHPDWQSYIFNYGRNEVRSFLISNALFWLDKFHVDGLRVDAVASMLYLDYSRKEGEWEPNEFGGRENLEAISFLKEFNEVVYKEFPDAVTIAEESTAWPMVSKPTYIGGLGFGMKWMMGWMHDTLEYFSKDPLYRRHHQNTITFSSNYAFTENFMLPLSHDEVVYGKQSILNKMPGDEWNKFANLRTLYSYMFAHPGTKLLFMGAEFGQTTEWNHDSSLEWHLTNEQPHARIQETLKELNKLYKQEPALYEKAFSHEGFEWVDINDEENSIVSFLRKGKDPEDNILVVCNFVPVPRENYRIGVQQSGSWKEIFNSDEERFGGSNVRNSEKINSEELPAHRQNNSISLTIPPMAVIYLKKA
;
A
#
# COMPACT_ATOMS: atom_id res chain seq x y z
N MET A 1 11.01 43.88 -18.84
CA MET A 1 11.99 45.00 -18.74
C MET A 1 12.81 44.84 -17.46
N ALA A 2 13.84 45.65 -17.20
CA ALA A 2 14.88 45.33 -16.19
C ALA A 2 15.45 46.55 -15.43
N LYS A 3 16.17 46.26 -14.32
CA LYS A 3 16.90 47.19 -13.39
C LYS A 3 15.96 47.96 -12.43
N LYS A 4 16.34 48.37 -11.21
CA LYS A 4 17.59 48.42 -10.38
C LYS A 4 17.12 48.33 -8.89
N LYS A 5 17.72 47.65 -7.90
CA LYS A 5 19.05 47.71 -7.24
C LYS A 5 19.40 49.01 -6.48
N GLU A 6 19.36 48.95 -5.13
CA GLU A 6 20.25 49.55 -4.08
C GLU A 6 19.55 49.34 -2.70
N ASN A 7 20.11 48.83 -1.59
CA ASN A 7 21.37 48.99 -0.82
C ASN A 7 21.14 49.77 0.49
N ASN A 8 21.34 49.14 1.67
CA ASN A 8 21.84 49.81 2.88
C ASN A 8 22.39 48.81 3.94
N PRO A 9 23.65 48.92 4.40
CA PRO A 9 24.20 48.12 5.50
C PRO A 9 24.95 48.93 6.59
N ASP A 10 24.75 48.65 7.89
CA ASP A 10 25.81 48.82 8.93
C ASP A 10 25.43 48.31 10.35
N LYS A 11 26.43 47.71 11.04
CA LYS A 11 26.74 47.75 12.52
C LYS A 11 25.70 47.26 13.57
N GLU A 12 26.06 46.85 14.81
CA GLU A 12 27.38 46.73 15.48
C GLU A 12 27.45 45.56 16.51
N LYS A 13 28.56 45.47 17.28
CA LYS A 13 28.92 44.36 18.21
C LYS A 13 28.78 44.71 19.69
N LYS A 14 28.46 43.72 20.54
CA LYS A 14 29.05 43.37 21.87
C LYS A 14 28.19 42.29 22.56
N PHE A 15 28.60 41.55 23.60
CA PHE A 15 29.82 40.82 24.01
C PHE A 15 29.58 40.32 25.47
N THR A 16 30.32 39.29 25.93
CA THR A 16 30.44 38.75 27.31
C THR A 16 29.43 37.72 27.83
N ASN A 17 29.74 36.88 28.83
CA ASN A 17 30.90 35.97 29.03
C ASN A 17 30.61 34.96 30.18
N SER A 18 31.40 33.87 30.33
CA SER A 18 31.61 33.04 31.55
C SER A 18 30.42 32.26 32.16
N GLU A 19 30.58 31.25 33.04
CA GLU A 19 31.51 30.10 33.11
C GLU A 19 31.05 29.10 34.23
N LYS A 20 31.52 27.83 34.18
CA LYS A 20 31.61 26.85 35.31
C LYS A 20 30.33 26.22 35.92
N ALA A 21 30.56 25.14 36.66
CA ALA A 21 29.58 24.18 37.21
C ALA A 21 29.86 23.89 38.71
N PRO A 22 29.06 23.02 39.38
CA PRO A 22 29.54 22.28 40.55
C PRO A 22 29.37 20.74 40.46
N LYS A 23 30.06 20.02 41.35
CA LYS A 23 30.06 18.54 41.50
C LYS A 23 29.16 18.07 42.65
N GLY A 24 28.68 16.82 42.62
CA GLY A 24 28.03 16.17 43.77
C GLY A 24 27.81 14.65 43.60
N ARG A 25 28.15 13.86 44.64
CA ARG A 25 27.99 12.39 44.82
C ARG A 25 27.70 12.16 46.33
N PRO A 26 27.40 10.95 46.87
CA PRO A 26 27.17 9.62 46.24
C PRO A 26 25.88 8.90 46.73
N GLY A 27 25.64 7.65 46.28
CA GLY A 27 24.60 6.76 46.85
C GLY A 27 24.57 5.34 46.28
N THR A 28 24.88 4.35 47.11
CA THR A 28 24.74 2.86 47.02
C THR A 28 23.68 2.26 46.07
N LYS A 29 23.98 1.17 45.32
CA LYS A 29 23.78 -0.27 45.67
C LYS A 29 22.32 -0.62 46.11
N THR A 30 21.66 -1.71 45.68
CA THR A 30 22.15 -3.02 45.20
C THR A 30 21.16 -3.79 44.31
N SER A 31 21.68 -4.81 43.63
CA SER A 31 21.10 -5.90 42.82
C SER A 31 19.91 -6.73 43.36
N GLY A 32 19.15 -7.33 42.42
CA GLY A 32 18.18 -8.44 42.58
C GLY A 32 17.05 -8.29 41.55
N LYS A 33 16.91 -9.01 40.43
CA LYS A 33 17.21 -10.40 39.98
C LYS A 33 16.14 -11.42 40.40
N ALA A 34 15.57 -12.12 39.39
CA ALA A 34 14.63 -13.26 39.48
C ALA A 34 13.23 -12.92 40.08
N GLU A 35 12.13 -13.61 39.77
CA GLU A 35 11.75 -14.56 38.69
C GLU A 35 10.19 -14.47 38.61
N GLU A 36 9.56 -14.38 37.44
CA GLU A 36 9.05 -15.48 36.58
C GLU A 36 7.73 -16.14 37.07
N SER A 37 6.80 -16.38 36.13
CA SER A 37 5.53 -17.15 36.27
C SER A 37 4.43 -16.54 37.15
N GLY A 38 3.19 -17.08 37.02
CA GLY A 38 2.03 -16.65 37.85
C GLY A 38 0.73 -16.35 37.08
N ASP A 39 0.42 -17.14 36.06
CA ASP A 39 -0.78 -17.05 35.20
C ASP A 39 -2.12 -17.32 35.98
N VAL A 40 -3.25 -17.18 35.29
CA VAL A 40 -4.61 -17.67 35.60
C VAL A 40 -5.58 -16.71 36.33
N LYS A 41 -6.49 -16.13 35.52
CA LYS A 41 -7.95 -15.93 35.70
C LYS A 41 -8.50 -15.50 37.08
N GLY A 42 -9.39 -14.51 37.04
CA GLY A 42 -10.73 -14.72 37.61
C GLY A 42 -11.47 -13.44 38.07
N PRO A 43 -12.81 -13.33 37.87
CA PRO A 43 -13.50 -12.05 38.01
C PRO A 43 -14.57 -12.01 39.13
N MET A 44 -15.28 -10.87 39.17
CA MET A 44 -16.45 -10.53 40.00
C MET A 44 -16.15 -10.05 41.43
N GLY A 45 -16.80 -8.94 41.80
CA GLY A 45 -16.58 -8.24 43.07
C GLY A 45 -17.32 -6.90 43.13
N VAL A 46 -18.64 -6.91 42.90
CA VAL A 46 -19.47 -5.69 42.99
C VAL A 46 -19.48 -5.17 44.44
N GLY A 47 -19.07 -3.91 44.64
CA GLY A 47 -18.95 -3.28 45.96
C GLY A 47 -19.38 -1.81 45.95
N ASP A 48 -20.69 -1.57 45.96
CA ASP A 48 -21.27 -0.23 46.13
C ASP A 48 -21.13 0.28 47.58
N LYS A 49 -21.23 1.62 47.72
CA LYS A 49 -21.61 2.43 48.90
C LYS A 49 -20.55 3.18 49.72
N THR A 50 -20.93 4.44 49.94
CA THR A 50 -20.78 5.27 51.15
C THR A 50 -19.47 6.03 51.45
N ARG A 51 -19.35 7.18 50.77
CA ARG A 51 -19.69 8.51 51.34
C ARG A 51 -19.16 8.82 52.76
N SER A 52 -18.00 9.48 52.83
CA SER A 52 -17.68 10.45 53.88
C SER A 52 -16.78 11.55 53.29
N LYS A 53 -16.58 12.73 53.87
CA LYS A 53 -17.42 13.74 54.54
C LYS A 53 -16.44 14.87 54.89
N SER A 54 -16.80 16.14 54.67
CA SER A 54 -16.25 17.34 55.33
C SER A 54 -14.72 17.60 55.36
N GLY A 55 -14.30 18.66 54.67
CA GLY A 55 -13.13 19.48 55.00
C GLY A 55 -13.43 20.94 54.65
N ALA A 56 -13.41 21.86 55.62
CA ALA A 56 -13.85 23.24 55.44
C ALA A 56 -13.06 24.24 56.31
N LYS A 57 -13.17 25.53 55.96
CA LYS A 57 -12.38 26.70 56.40
C LYS A 57 -11.09 26.89 55.56
N GLY A 58 -10.59 28.12 55.37
CA GLY A 58 -10.99 29.40 56.00
C GLY A 58 -10.94 30.62 55.07
N SER A 59 -11.56 31.71 55.54
CA SER A 59 -11.72 33.00 54.86
C SER A 59 -10.63 34.01 55.22
N ASN A 60 -10.42 35.03 54.38
CA ASN A 60 -10.13 36.37 54.89
C ASN A 60 -10.52 37.50 53.92
N LEU A 61 -10.77 38.70 54.45
CA LEU A 61 -11.18 39.90 53.70
C LEU A 61 -10.13 41.01 53.77
N LYS A 62 -9.96 41.76 52.66
CA LYS A 62 -9.99 43.24 52.53
C LYS A 62 -9.76 43.57 51.03
N LYS A 63 -10.53 44.42 50.32
CA LYS A 63 -11.10 45.76 50.56
C LYS A 63 -10.12 46.88 50.20
N ASP A 64 -10.44 47.59 49.10
CA ASP A 64 -10.39 49.05 48.85
C ASP A 64 -10.56 49.28 47.32
N THR A 65 -11.60 50.00 46.86
CA THR A 65 -11.68 51.45 46.54
C THR A 65 -10.59 51.98 45.61
N SER A 66 -10.85 52.77 44.57
CA SER A 66 -12.10 53.21 43.91
C SER A 66 -11.74 54.19 42.78
N ASP A 67 -12.52 54.33 41.69
CA ASP A 67 -12.74 55.67 41.12
C ASP A 67 -13.98 55.84 40.21
N LYS A 68 -14.30 57.12 39.92
CA LYS A 68 -15.29 57.64 38.95
C LYS A 68 -14.53 58.35 37.81
N LYS A 69 -15.08 58.91 36.72
CA LYS A 69 -16.41 59.45 36.34
C LYS A 69 -16.49 59.45 34.77
N PRO A 70 -17.63 59.72 34.12
CA PRO A 70 -17.77 59.63 32.65
C PRO A 70 -17.77 60.99 31.92
N SER A 71 -17.75 60.96 30.59
CA SER A 71 -18.00 62.12 29.70
C SER A 71 -19.20 61.90 28.76
N LYS A 72 -20.04 62.94 28.58
CA LYS A 72 -21.20 62.95 27.68
C LYS A 72 -21.04 64.00 26.56
N SER A 73 -21.82 63.82 25.50
CA SER A 73 -22.37 64.85 24.57
C SER A 73 -21.43 65.70 23.71
N LYS A 74 -21.67 65.65 22.38
CA LYS A 74 -22.29 66.69 21.51
C LYS A 74 -22.42 66.08 20.11
N SER A 75 -23.53 66.08 19.34
CA SER A 75 -24.64 67.01 19.08
C SER A 75 -24.40 68.00 17.92
N SER A 76 -24.96 67.68 16.75
CA SER A 76 -25.30 68.58 15.63
C SER A 76 -26.60 68.06 14.98
N ALA A 77 -27.41 68.93 14.36
CA ALA A 77 -28.82 68.62 14.01
C ALA A 77 -29.36 69.47 12.83
N ALA A 78 -30.60 69.17 12.41
CA ALA A 78 -31.37 69.71 11.27
C ALA A 78 -30.82 69.33 9.88
N GLY A 79 -31.63 69.17 8.81
CA GLY A 79 -33.10 69.18 8.59
C GLY A 79 -33.38 68.61 7.17
N SER A 80 -34.60 68.41 6.65
CA SER A 80 -35.97 68.76 7.07
C SER A 80 -37.03 67.84 6.43
N THR A 81 -38.27 67.87 6.93
CA THR A 81 -39.47 67.05 6.57
C THR A 81 -40.36 67.72 5.48
N PRO A 82 -41.62 67.29 5.15
CA PRO A 82 -42.41 66.08 5.47
C PRO A 82 -43.14 65.38 4.27
N GLY A 83 -43.87 64.28 4.56
CA GLY A 83 -44.94 63.71 3.70
C GLY A 83 -45.73 62.59 4.43
N ASP A 84 -47.07 62.61 4.43
CA ASP A 84 -47.99 61.78 5.25
C ASP A 84 -49.34 61.59 4.47
N THR A 85 -50.41 60.84 4.83
CA THR A 85 -51.00 60.46 6.14
C THR A 85 -51.77 59.13 6.15
N SER A 86 -51.87 58.49 7.32
CA SER A 86 -52.94 57.54 7.76
C SER A 86 -53.07 56.17 7.03
N GLY A 87 -53.73 55.11 7.56
CA GLY A 87 -54.43 54.89 8.84
C GLY A 87 -54.87 53.41 9.04
N LYS A 88 -55.22 52.99 10.27
CA LYS A 88 -55.61 51.60 10.70
C LYS A 88 -57.16 51.47 10.90
N PRO A 89 -57.73 50.36 11.43
CA PRO A 89 -57.79 48.93 10.99
C PRO A 89 -59.23 48.31 11.06
N LYS A 90 -59.45 47.02 10.71
CA LYS A 90 -60.31 46.03 11.45
C LYS A 90 -60.45 44.61 10.84
N LEU A 91 -60.86 43.65 11.68
CA LEU A 91 -61.32 42.26 11.45
C LEU A 91 -62.88 42.21 11.34
N PRO A 92 -63.59 41.16 10.82
CA PRO A 92 -63.48 39.74 11.23
C PRO A 92 -63.84 38.62 10.18
N LYS A 93 -63.94 37.35 10.64
CA LYS A 93 -64.46 36.13 9.94
C LYS A 93 -66.00 35.97 10.11
N PRO A 94 -66.69 34.84 9.75
CA PRO A 94 -66.56 33.83 8.67
C PRO A 94 -67.90 33.61 7.87
N LYS A 95 -67.97 32.68 6.88
CA LYS A 95 -69.24 32.04 6.41
C LYS A 95 -69.06 30.72 5.60
N LYS A 96 -70.16 30.04 5.23
CA LYS A 96 -70.24 28.65 4.69
C LYS A 96 -70.82 28.54 3.27
N ALA A 97 -70.26 27.61 2.48
CA ALA A 97 -70.84 26.56 1.60
C ALA A 97 -72.06 26.77 0.65
N LEU A 98 -71.89 26.25 -0.59
CA LEU A 98 -72.89 25.67 -1.55
C LEU A 98 -73.93 26.63 -2.20
N PRO A 99 -74.65 26.24 -3.29
CA PRO A 99 -74.65 24.98 -4.09
C PRO A 99 -74.51 25.18 -5.64
N GLU A 100 -74.54 24.09 -6.45
CA GLU A 100 -75.36 23.95 -7.70
C GLU A 100 -75.26 22.55 -8.39
N THR A 101 -76.18 22.22 -9.32
CA THR A 101 -76.39 20.91 -10.02
C THR A 101 -77.21 21.10 -11.31
N GLY A 102 -77.25 20.22 -12.34
CA GLY A 102 -76.62 18.92 -12.60
C GLY A 102 -77.54 17.96 -13.42
N THR A 103 -76.99 16.92 -14.11
CA THR A 103 -77.68 15.85 -14.92
C THR A 103 -78.44 16.33 -16.20
N PRO A 104 -78.98 15.48 -17.13
CA PRO A 104 -79.09 13.99 -17.19
C PRO A 104 -78.79 13.29 -18.58
N ASP A 105 -79.08 11.97 -18.66
CA ASP A 105 -79.44 11.16 -19.87
C ASP A 105 -78.38 10.84 -20.99
N LYS A 106 -78.43 9.74 -21.80
CA LYS A 106 -79.13 8.41 -21.78
C LYS A 106 -78.50 7.38 -22.78
N GLU A 107 -78.78 6.08 -22.54
CA GLU A 107 -79.08 4.90 -23.45
C GLU A 107 -78.62 4.84 -24.95
N LYS A 108 -78.50 3.69 -25.67
CA LYS A 108 -78.47 2.20 -25.46
C LYS A 108 -78.14 1.49 -26.80
N THR A 109 -77.52 0.29 -26.77
CA THR A 109 -77.72 -0.92 -27.64
C THR A 109 -76.49 -1.86 -27.49
N GLY A 110 -76.55 -3.21 -27.64
CA GLY A 110 -77.66 -4.17 -27.76
C GLY A 110 -77.16 -5.59 -28.09
N LYS A 111 -77.93 -6.65 -27.75
CA LYS A 111 -77.68 -8.12 -27.97
C LYS A 111 -76.61 -8.77 -27.04
N THR A 112 -76.98 -9.61 -26.04
CA THR A 112 -77.35 -11.07 -26.06
C THR A 112 -76.18 -12.01 -26.41
N SER A 113 -75.93 -13.13 -25.71
CA SER A 113 -76.81 -14.01 -24.91
C SER A 113 -76.08 -14.95 -23.92
N ALA A 114 -76.78 -15.40 -22.85
CA ALA A 114 -76.73 -16.74 -22.21
C ALA A 114 -75.41 -17.27 -21.56
N GLU A 115 -75.42 -18.27 -20.67
CA GLU A 115 -76.29 -18.51 -19.48
C GLU A 115 -75.65 -19.57 -18.52
N ASN A 116 -75.84 -19.39 -17.21
CA ASN A 116 -76.05 -20.44 -16.18
C ASN A 116 -75.00 -21.54 -15.79
N ARG A 117 -75.03 -21.88 -14.48
CA ARG A 117 -74.78 -23.20 -13.82
C ARG A 117 -73.35 -23.77 -13.55
N LYS A 118 -72.96 -23.65 -12.27
CA LYS A 118 -72.55 -24.70 -11.28
C LYS A 118 -72.99 -26.16 -11.59
N PRO A 119 -72.48 -27.22 -10.89
CA PRO A 119 -71.31 -27.35 -9.99
C PRO A 119 -70.44 -28.64 -10.22
N GLY A 120 -69.43 -28.91 -9.38
CA GLY A 120 -68.79 -30.25 -9.30
C GLY A 120 -67.81 -30.44 -8.12
N ARG A 121 -68.13 -31.32 -7.16
CA ARG A 121 -67.30 -31.66 -5.97
C ARG A 121 -67.44 -33.16 -5.69
N LYS A 122 -66.45 -33.81 -5.03
CA LYS A 122 -66.31 -35.27 -4.69
C LYS A 122 -65.58 -36.09 -5.77
N LYS A 123 -64.83 -37.17 -5.48
CA LYS A 123 -64.30 -37.83 -4.24
C LYS A 123 -63.08 -38.68 -4.72
N ALA A 124 -61.90 -38.71 -4.09
CA ALA A 124 -61.50 -39.24 -2.76
C ALA A 124 -61.23 -40.76 -2.71
N ALA A 125 -60.18 -41.14 -1.95
CA ALA A 125 -59.63 -42.49 -1.70
C ALA A 125 -58.80 -43.08 -2.88
N ALA A 126 -57.83 -43.99 -2.66
CA ALA A 126 -57.44 -44.67 -1.42
C ALA A 126 -55.94 -45.08 -1.37
N SER A 127 -55.34 -45.01 -0.17
CA SER A 127 -54.48 -46.05 0.47
C SER A 127 -53.18 -46.56 -0.24
N LYS A 128 -52.17 -47.15 0.42
CA LYS A 128 -52.05 -47.74 1.79
C LYS A 128 -50.55 -48.00 2.11
N THR A 129 -50.14 -47.93 3.39
CA THR A 129 -49.10 -48.75 4.11
C THR A 129 -47.74 -49.12 3.43
N SER A 130 -46.59 -49.23 4.10
CA SER A 130 -46.12 -49.03 5.49
C SER A 130 -44.60 -49.28 5.51
N SER A 131 -43.76 -48.70 6.38
CA SER A 131 -43.71 -49.01 7.83
C SER A 131 -42.68 -48.14 8.60
N LYS A 132 -42.81 -48.12 9.93
CA LYS A 132 -41.98 -47.43 10.95
C LYS A 132 -41.93 -48.36 12.21
N PRO A 133 -41.20 -48.10 13.33
CA PRO A 133 -40.78 -46.83 13.96
C PRO A 133 -39.26 -46.56 13.70
N ALA A 134 -38.34 -46.14 14.58
CA ALA A 134 -38.24 -45.87 16.03
C ALA A 134 -36.93 -45.06 16.33
N LYS A 135 -36.73 -44.30 17.42
CA LYS A 135 -37.59 -43.55 18.37
C LYS A 135 -36.65 -42.58 19.16
N PHE A 136 -37.20 -41.67 19.97
CA PHE A 136 -36.53 -40.62 20.78
C PHE A 136 -36.11 -39.39 19.95
N GLN A 137 -36.89 -38.30 19.95
CA GLN A 137 -37.13 -37.25 20.98
C GLN A 137 -35.94 -36.28 21.07
N ASP A 138 -36.02 -35.05 20.54
CA ASP A 138 -36.86 -33.87 20.92
C ASP A 138 -36.09 -32.92 21.86
N PRO A 139 -36.28 -31.58 21.81
CA PRO A 139 -36.67 -30.74 20.65
C PRO A 139 -35.81 -29.46 20.51
N MET A 140 -35.92 -28.75 19.37
CA MET A 140 -35.53 -27.34 19.21
C MET A 140 -36.61 -26.62 18.37
N ILE A 141 -36.64 -25.28 18.42
CA ILE A 141 -37.78 -24.46 17.97
C ILE A 141 -37.47 -23.82 16.61
N ASP A 142 -38.31 -24.08 15.61
CA ASP A 142 -38.36 -23.34 14.35
C ASP A 142 -39.49 -22.30 14.36
N GLU A 143 -39.16 -21.03 14.10
CA GLU A 143 -40.07 -20.08 13.45
C GLU A 143 -39.35 -19.47 12.22
N PRO A 144 -40.05 -19.30 11.08
CA PRO A 144 -39.40 -19.01 9.80
C PRO A 144 -39.04 -17.53 9.62
N VAL A 145 -37.78 -17.27 9.23
CA VAL A 145 -37.34 -15.96 8.72
C VAL A 145 -37.93 -15.71 7.32
N PRO A 146 -38.51 -14.53 7.02
CA PRO A 146 -39.11 -14.26 5.71
C PRO A 146 -38.07 -14.08 4.60
N HIS A 147 -38.36 -14.61 3.41
CA HIS A 147 -37.58 -14.35 2.20
C HIS A 147 -37.64 -12.86 1.81
N VAL A 148 -36.48 -12.27 1.54
CA VAL A 148 -36.37 -10.98 0.83
C VAL A 148 -36.26 -11.25 -0.67
N SER A 149 -37.08 -10.57 -1.47
CA SER A 149 -37.11 -10.70 -2.93
C SER A 149 -36.05 -9.84 -3.60
N ALA A 150 -35.32 -10.42 -4.57
CA ALA A 150 -34.34 -9.69 -5.37
C ALA A 150 -35.00 -8.66 -6.33
N PRO A 151 -34.28 -7.57 -6.72
CA PRO A 151 -34.73 -6.65 -7.76
C PRO A 151 -34.78 -7.31 -9.14
N ALA A 152 -35.67 -6.83 -10.01
CA ALA A 152 -35.84 -7.39 -11.36
C ALA A 152 -34.79 -6.85 -12.35
N THR A 153 -34.22 -7.75 -13.16
CA THR A 153 -33.31 -7.43 -14.27
C THR A 153 -34.06 -6.77 -15.45
N GLY A 154 -33.53 -5.67 -15.98
CA GLY A 154 -34.06 -5.04 -17.20
C GLY A 154 -33.66 -5.80 -18.47
N GLU A 155 -34.60 -5.97 -19.41
CA GLU A 155 -34.34 -6.63 -20.70
C GLU A 155 -33.48 -5.74 -21.64
N VAL A 156 -32.32 -6.23 -22.05
CA VAL A 156 -31.57 -5.64 -23.18
C VAL A 156 -32.01 -6.30 -24.48
N ARG A 157 -32.50 -5.50 -25.45
CA ARG A 157 -32.98 -5.98 -26.74
C ARG A 157 -31.89 -6.01 -27.80
N SER A 158 -31.61 -7.18 -28.37
CA SER A 158 -30.77 -7.35 -29.56
C SER A 158 -31.48 -6.85 -30.83
N PRO A 159 -30.82 -6.07 -31.71
CA PRO A 159 -31.30 -5.83 -33.08
C PRO A 159 -31.12 -7.09 -33.94
N GLN A 160 -32.09 -7.39 -34.81
CA GLN A 160 -32.00 -8.47 -35.81
C GLN A 160 -31.47 -7.95 -37.16
N GLU A 161 -31.11 -8.87 -38.05
CA GLU A 161 -30.67 -8.62 -39.42
C GLU A 161 -31.80 -8.03 -40.30
N GLU A 162 -31.47 -7.08 -41.18
CA GLU A 162 -32.15 -6.89 -42.47
C GLU A 162 -31.13 -6.69 -43.60
N ASP A 163 -31.50 -7.05 -44.83
CA ASP A 163 -30.56 -7.28 -45.94
C ASP A 163 -30.95 -6.53 -47.24
N LYS A 164 -29.95 -6.27 -48.09
CA LYS A 164 -29.98 -5.74 -49.48
C LYS A 164 -30.38 -4.26 -49.67
N LYS A 165 -29.37 -3.44 -50.04
CA LYS A 165 -29.17 -2.97 -51.44
C LYS A 165 -27.87 -2.18 -51.68
N LYS A 166 -27.25 -2.41 -52.85
CA LYS A 166 -26.14 -1.61 -53.45
C LYS A 166 -26.74 -0.47 -54.32
N PRO A 167 -26.08 0.70 -54.47
CA PRO A 167 -24.90 0.88 -55.36
C PRO A 167 -23.76 1.74 -54.73
N GLY A 168 -22.57 1.91 -55.31
CA GLY A 168 -21.95 1.27 -56.48
C GLY A 168 -20.95 2.20 -57.23
N ARG A 169 -19.71 1.71 -57.48
CA ARG A 169 -18.55 2.41 -58.11
C ARG A 169 -17.89 3.48 -57.20
N LYS A 170 -16.61 3.85 -57.33
CA LYS A 170 -15.56 3.55 -58.34
C LYS A 170 -14.14 3.60 -57.68
N ALA A 171 -13.11 3.06 -58.32
CA ALA A 171 -11.74 2.97 -57.79
C ALA A 171 -10.81 4.12 -58.22
N ALA A 172 -9.70 4.31 -57.48
CA ALA A 172 -8.48 4.98 -57.95
C ALA A 172 -7.24 4.53 -57.14
N ASP A 173 -6.26 3.90 -57.79
CA ASP A 173 -4.95 3.61 -57.21
C ASP A 173 -4.10 4.88 -57.01
N LYS A 174 -3.15 4.83 -56.07
CA LYS A 174 -1.87 5.55 -56.20
C LYS A 174 -0.75 4.92 -55.36
N LYS A 175 0.02 4.02 -55.99
CA LYS A 175 1.38 3.71 -55.52
C LYS A 175 2.30 4.88 -55.85
N PHE A 176 3.19 5.25 -54.92
CA PHE A 176 4.45 5.90 -55.25
C PHE A 176 5.55 5.32 -54.36
N ALA A 177 6.53 4.67 -54.99
CA ALA A 177 7.83 4.42 -54.40
C ALA A 177 8.81 5.42 -55.03
N SER A 178 9.76 5.93 -54.25
CA SER A 178 10.93 6.64 -54.77
C SER A 178 12.18 6.19 -54.05
N THR A 179 13.21 5.87 -54.83
CA THR A 179 14.52 5.43 -54.34
C THR A 179 15.50 6.60 -54.44
N SER A 180 16.29 6.84 -53.39
CA SER A 180 17.53 7.62 -53.53
C SER A 180 18.56 7.34 -52.42
N LYS A 181 19.64 6.68 -52.82
CA LYS A 181 21.02 6.88 -52.35
C LYS A 181 21.81 7.26 -53.61
N PRO A 182 22.85 8.13 -53.53
CA PRO A 182 24.18 7.56 -53.29
C PRO A 182 25.23 8.52 -52.65
N ALA A 183 26.45 8.00 -52.58
CA ALA A 183 27.74 8.70 -52.63
C ALA A 183 28.30 9.35 -51.35
N ALA A 184 29.29 8.66 -50.76
CA ALA A 184 30.20 9.17 -49.75
C ALA A 184 31.18 10.23 -50.30
N LYS A 185 31.84 10.98 -49.39
CA LYS A 185 33.10 11.69 -49.63
C LYS A 185 34.16 11.29 -48.60
N LYS A 186 35.43 11.38 -49.01
CA LYS A 186 36.61 10.93 -48.25
C LYS A 186 37.20 12.05 -47.38
N SER A 187 37.85 11.68 -46.28
CA SER A 187 38.88 12.49 -45.60
C SER A 187 40.10 12.74 -46.54
N PRO A 188 41.01 13.68 -46.23
CA PRO A 188 42.24 13.23 -45.56
C PRO A 188 43.01 14.24 -44.66
N GLY A 189 43.57 13.72 -43.55
CA GLY A 189 44.87 14.14 -42.98
C GLY A 189 44.95 15.45 -42.16
N LYS A 190 46.10 15.81 -41.56
CA LYS A 190 47.27 15.02 -41.07
C LYS A 190 48.25 15.94 -40.31
N LYS A 191 49.02 15.38 -39.35
CA LYS A 191 50.18 15.90 -38.54
C LYS A 191 49.81 16.17 -37.07
N ALA A 192 50.46 15.66 -36.01
CA ALA A 192 51.73 14.94 -35.75
C ALA A 192 52.91 15.78 -35.19
N ALA A 193 53.42 15.33 -34.04
CA ALA A 193 54.76 15.55 -33.49
C ALA A 193 55.10 14.37 -32.56
N GLU A 194 56.36 13.90 -32.57
CA GLU A 194 56.94 12.94 -31.62
C GLU A 194 58.17 13.56 -30.97
N ASP A 195 58.48 13.20 -29.72
CA ASP A 195 59.81 12.85 -29.19
C ASP A 195 59.61 12.29 -27.76
N LYS A 196 60.23 11.22 -27.24
CA LYS A 196 61.62 10.67 -27.28
C LYS A 196 62.59 11.45 -26.35
N ALA A 197 63.34 10.83 -25.42
CA ALA A 197 63.40 9.41 -25.00
C ALA A 197 64.01 9.22 -23.57
N LYS A 198 63.77 8.04 -22.96
CA LYS A 198 64.64 7.05 -22.24
C LYS A 198 66.01 7.47 -21.61
N PRO A 199 66.70 6.63 -20.78
CA PRO A 199 66.40 5.25 -20.31
C PRO A 199 66.61 4.98 -18.78
N GLU A 200 66.27 3.79 -18.29
CA GLU A 200 67.22 2.75 -17.81
C GLU A 200 66.50 1.44 -17.38
N GLU A 201 67.22 0.30 -17.40
CA GLU A 201 66.75 -1.02 -16.93
C GLU A 201 67.62 -1.53 -15.76
N LYS A 202 67.01 -2.26 -14.80
CA LYS A 202 67.65 -3.45 -14.21
C LYS A 202 66.63 -4.45 -13.63
N LYS A 203 66.96 -5.73 -13.87
CA LYS A 203 66.25 -6.99 -13.53
C LYS A 203 67.13 -7.80 -12.53
N PRO A 204 66.86 -9.07 -12.18
CA PRO A 204 65.62 -9.69 -11.67
C PRO A 204 65.84 -10.70 -10.49
N ALA A 205 64.79 -11.13 -9.78
CA ALA A 205 64.66 -12.42 -9.06
C ALA A 205 63.28 -12.55 -8.37
N LYS A 206 62.70 -13.71 -8.04
CA LYS A 206 62.81 -15.12 -8.50
C LYS A 206 61.55 -15.90 -8.06
N LYS A 207 61.26 -17.00 -8.77
CA LYS A 207 60.73 -18.33 -8.33
C LYS A 207 60.44 -18.54 -6.81
N MET A 208 59.46 -19.35 -6.35
CA MET A 208 58.74 -20.45 -7.06
C MET A 208 57.41 -20.88 -6.39
N SER A 209 56.59 -21.56 -7.19
CA SER A 209 55.28 -22.18 -6.96
C SER A 209 55.19 -23.43 -6.05
N ARG A 210 54.00 -23.67 -5.47
CA ARG A 210 53.30 -24.98 -5.25
C ARG A 210 53.97 -26.04 -4.31
N PRO A 211 53.16 -26.82 -3.54
CA PRO A 211 52.63 -28.09 -4.09
C PRO A 211 51.24 -28.58 -3.58
N LYS A 212 50.64 -29.50 -4.34
CA LYS A 212 49.93 -30.71 -3.86
C LYS A 212 50.87 -31.91 -4.21
N ALA A 213 51.33 -32.77 -3.29
CA ALA A 213 52.53 -33.66 -3.43
C ALA A 213 52.24 -35.20 -3.50
N VAL A 214 52.87 -36.06 -2.65
CA VAL A 214 52.19 -37.04 -1.71
C VAL A 214 51.56 -38.37 -2.40
N PRO A 215 51.50 -39.71 -2.05
CA PRO A 215 50.29 -40.64 -2.29
C PRO A 215 49.86 -41.67 -1.14
N GLY A 216 48.75 -42.47 -1.21
CA GLY A 216 48.18 -43.22 -0.01
C GLY A 216 47.21 -44.43 -0.24
N ILE A 217 46.82 -45.20 0.82
CA ILE A 217 46.23 -46.60 0.77
C ILE A 217 45.17 -46.95 1.91
N SER A 218 44.37 -48.03 1.79
CA SER A 218 43.30 -48.60 2.71
C SER A 218 43.58 -50.07 3.22
N ALA A 219 42.73 -51.02 3.72
CA ALA A 219 41.25 -51.32 3.78
C ALA A 219 40.84 -52.38 4.89
N GLU A 220 39.67 -53.07 4.80
CA GLU A 220 39.05 -53.99 5.82
C GLU A 220 39.28 -55.53 5.65
N GLU A 221 39.29 -56.32 6.74
CA GLU A 221 38.89 -57.75 6.71
C GLU A 221 38.16 -58.29 7.98
N LYS A 222 36.83 -58.41 7.87
CA LYS A 222 35.93 -59.44 8.47
C LYS A 222 35.89 -59.69 10.01
N MET A 223 34.88 -59.06 10.62
CA MET A 223 33.75 -59.75 11.30
C MET A 223 33.99 -60.57 12.59
N LYS A 224 33.79 -59.93 13.76
CA LYS A 224 32.86 -60.38 14.83
C LYS A 224 32.65 -59.34 15.95
N LEU A 225 31.43 -59.27 16.46
CA LEU A 225 30.95 -58.47 17.62
C LEU A 225 31.45 -59.09 18.96
N PRO A 226 31.39 -58.42 20.15
CA PRO A 226 30.45 -57.33 20.50
C PRO A 226 30.94 -56.19 21.47
N ASN A 227 30.01 -55.26 21.77
CA ASN A 227 29.85 -54.49 23.02
C ASN A 227 30.90 -53.42 23.45
N THR A 228 30.74 -52.20 22.93
CA THR A 228 30.78 -50.94 23.73
C THR A 228 29.70 -49.97 23.21
N SER A 229 29.35 -48.94 24.00
CA SER A 229 28.25 -48.01 23.69
C SER A 229 28.72 -46.81 22.84
N PRO A 230 27.91 -46.26 21.90
CA PRO A 230 28.25 -45.07 21.11
C PRO A 230 28.39 -43.74 21.89
N SER A 231 28.60 -43.77 23.21
CA SER A 231 28.48 -42.59 24.08
C SER A 231 29.80 -41.88 24.38
N ASP A 232 30.94 -42.52 24.14
CA ASP A 232 32.21 -42.12 24.78
C ASP A 232 33.23 -41.51 23.80
N ASP A 233 33.36 -42.01 22.57
CA ASP A 233 34.18 -41.34 21.53
C ASP A 233 33.67 -39.93 21.21
N LEU A 234 32.34 -39.72 21.31
CA LEU A 234 31.71 -38.40 21.21
C LEU A 234 32.10 -37.44 22.33
N LYS A 235 32.55 -37.93 23.50
CA LYS A 235 32.98 -37.08 24.63
C LYS A 235 34.40 -36.56 24.42
N ASP A 236 35.30 -37.35 23.85
CA ASP A 236 36.65 -36.87 23.51
C ASP A 236 36.63 -35.98 22.24
N ALA A 237 35.76 -36.24 21.26
CA ALA A 237 35.52 -35.29 20.16
C ALA A 237 34.96 -33.93 20.65
N ALA A 238 34.05 -33.95 21.63
CA ALA A 238 33.56 -32.72 22.28
C ALA A 238 34.63 -31.99 23.10
N LYS A 239 35.69 -32.69 23.53
CA LYS A 239 36.79 -32.17 24.34
C LYS A 239 37.86 -31.49 23.48
N GLU A 240 38.23 -32.06 22.34
CA GLU A 240 39.08 -31.37 21.34
C GLU A 240 38.37 -30.11 20.79
N THR A 241 37.05 -30.21 20.57
CA THR A 241 36.20 -29.05 20.25
C THR A 241 36.22 -27.97 21.35
N ALA A 242 36.29 -28.37 22.63
CA ALA A 242 36.40 -27.44 23.76
C ALA A 242 37.78 -26.76 23.86
N GLU A 243 38.84 -27.35 23.30
CA GLU A 243 40.16 -26.70 23.20
C GLU A 243 40.19 -25.70 22.03
N GLY A 244 39.59 -26.05 20.89
CA GLY A 244 39.34 -25.10 19.79
C GLY A 244 38.42 -23.92 20.17
N LEU A 245 37.61 -24.05 21.22
CA LEU A 245 36.83 -22.94 21.79
C LEU A 245 37.65 -22.02 22.71
N LYS A 246 38.77 -22.49 23.30
CA LYS A 246 39.68 -21.61 24.07
C LYS A 246 40.43 -20.63 23.15
N GLU A 247 40.82 -21.07 21.96
CA GLU A 247 41.50 -20.21 20.97
C GLU A 247 40.58 -19.15 20.37
N LYS A 248 39.26 -19.34 20.45
CA LYS A 248 38.23 -18.34 20.07
C LYS A 248 37.82 -17.39 21.20
N LEU A 249 38.42 -17.51 22.39
CA LEU A 249 38.17 -16.64 23.55
C LEU A 249 39.25 -15.56 23.77
N THR A 250 40.26 -15.47 22.90
CA THR A 250 41.21 -14.34 22.89
C THR A 250 40.59 -13.12 22.17
N PRO A 251 40.49 -11.94 22.81
CA PRO A 251 39.99 -10.73 22.15
C PRO A 251 40.89 -10.30 20.98
N ASP A 252 40.27 -9.78 19.91
CA ASP A 252 41.00 -9.21 18.77
C ASP A 252 41.72 -7.88 19.11
N GLU A 253 42.61 -7.42 18.21
CA GLU A 253 43.36 -6.17 18.40
C GLU A 253 42.47 -4.93 18.60
N LYS A 254 41.25 -4.92 18.07
CA LYS A 254 40.33 -3.78 18.20
C LYS A 254 39.75 -3.75 19.61
N THR A 255 39.20 -4.88 20.06
CA THR A 255 38.70 -5.09 21.42
C THR A 255 39.81 -4.85 22.46
N LYS A 256 41.04 -5.22 22.14
CA LYS A 256 42.22 -4.92 22.96
C LYS A 256 42.53 -3.42 23.03
N ARG A 257 42.46 -2.69 21.90
CA ARG A 257 42.63 -1.22 21.89
C ARG A 257 41.53 -0.51 22.69
N ASP A 258 40.28 -0.90 22.55
CA ASP A 258 39.15 -0.32 23.30
C ASP A 258 39.30 -0.52 24.83
N LEU A 259 40.01 -1.58 25.26
CA LEU A 259 40.38 -1.83 26.66
C LEU A 259 41.63 -1.03 27.08
N GLU A 260 42.65 -0.95 26.23
CA GLU A 260 43.87 -0.15 26.45
C GLU A 260 43.62 1.37 26.46
N GLU A 261 42.54 1.84 25.82
CA GLU A 261 42.09 3.24 25.88
C GLU A 261 41.36 3.53 27.20
N LYS A 262 40.40 2.68 27.58
CA LYS A 262 39.72 2.75 28.90
C LYS A 262 40.68 2.61 30.08
N ALA A 263 41.76 1.85 29.94
CA ALA A 263 42.79 1.75 30.98
C ALA A 263 43.49 3.09 31.26
N ARG A 264 43.59 3.99 30.27
CA ARG A 264 44.26 5.31 30.42
C ARG A 264 43.42 6.31 31.20
N GLU A 265 42.10 6.13 31.29
CA GLU A 265 41.24 6.95 32.16
C GLU A 265 41.51 6.72 33.67
N TYR A 266 42.21 5.63 34.03
CA TYR A 266 42.39 5.19 35.43
C TYR A 266 43.85 5.18 35.91
N ILE A 267 44.81 5.63 35.08
CA ILE A 267 46.24 5.71 35.43
C ILE A 267 46.64 7.21 35.45
N PRO A 268 47.03 7.78 36.60
CA PRO A 268 47.53 9.15 36.69
C PRO A 268 48.79 9.38 35.83
N ASP A 269 48.96 10.61 35.34
CA ASP A 269 50.00 10.93 34.36
C ASP A 269 51.42 10.91 34.99
N SER A 270 52.40 10.69 34.12
CA SER A 270 53.81 10.40 34.43
C SER A 270 54.60 11.53 35.12
N GLU A 271 54.01 12.71 35.31
CA GLU A 271 54.64 13.80 36.07
C GLU A 271 54.52 13.62 37.59
N ASP A 272 53.44 13.00 38.09
CA ASP A 272 53.24 12.77 39.54
C ASP A 272 54.22 11.72 40.11
N ILE A 273 54.82 10.85 39.27
CA ILE A 273 55.73 9.76 39.69
C ILE A 273 57.21 10.20 39.58
N LYS A 274 57.49 11.51 39.63
CA LYS A 274 58.85 12.05 39.88
C LYS A 274 59.16 12.30 41.36
N GLY A 275 58.20 12.06 42.26
CA GLY A 275 58.42 12.02 43.70
C GLY A 275 58.84 10.63 44.21
N VAL A 276 60.01 10.54 44.84
CA VAL A 276 60.50 9.37 45.62
C VAL A 276 60.69 8.06 44.83
N ALA A 277 61.78 7.98 44.07
CA ALA A 277 62.36 6.71 43.66
C ALA A 277 63.09 6.03 44.83
N GLY A 278 63.32 4.70 44.76
CA GLY A 278 64.44 4.06 45.47
C GLY A 278 64.15 3.04 46.59
N SER A 279 63.17 2.14 46.47
CA SER A 279 63.14 0.92 47.33
C SER A 279 62.49 -0.35 46.75
N ILE A 280 61.89 -0.30 45.54
CA ILE A 280 61.11 -1.42 44.98
C ILE A 280 61.94 -2.32 44.02
N ALA A 281 63.05 -1.80 43.48
CA ALA A 281 63.84 -2.49 42.45
C ALA A 281 64.43 -3.85 42.89
N GLU A 282 64.76 -4.00 44.18
CA GLU A 282 65.46 -5.17 44.69
C GLU A 282 64.58 -6.43 44.77
N LYS A 283 63.25 -6.27 44.93
CA LYS A 283 62.28 -7.39 44.98
C LYS A 283 61.87 -7.94 43.62
N LEU A 284 62.32 -7.33 42.51
CA LEU A 284 61.93 -7.74 41.16
C LEU A 284 62.92 -8.71 40.50
N MET A 285 64.19 -8.74 40.91
CA MET A 285 65.20 -9.61 40.27
C MET A 285 65.07 -11.10 40.63
N GLU A 286 64.69 -11.44 41.87
CA GLU A 286 64.48 -12.85 42.29
C GLU A 286 63.38 -13.57 41.49
N GLY A 287 62.46 -12.83 40.88
CA GLY A 287 61.43 -13.39 40.00
C GLY A 287 61.95 -13.75 38.61
N THR A 288 62.99 -13.08 38.12
CA THR A 288 63.41 -13.18 36.71
C THR A 288 64.26 -14.41 36.41
N GLU A 289 65.14 -14.83 37.33
CA GLU A 289 65.96 -16.04 37.13
C GLU A 289 65.13 -17.34 37.18
N LYS A 290 64.15 -17.42 38.07
CA LYS A 290 63.24 -18.57 38.17
C LYS A 290 62.41 -18.75 36.89
N ALA A 291 62.01 -17.66 36.25
CA ALA A 291 61.32 -17.69 34.96
C ALA A 291 62.24 -18.16 33.81
N LYS A 292 63.51 -17.74 33.78
CA LYS A 292 64.47 -18.19 32.75
C LYS A 292 64.68 -19.70 32.78
N LYS A 293 64.98 -20.25 33.96
CA LYS A 293 65.33 -21.68 34.08
C LYS A 293 64.17 -22.60 33.66
N PHE A 294 62.93 -22.21 33.97
CA PHE A 294 61.73 -22.92 33.53
C PHE A 294 61.50 -22.90 32.01
N VAL A 295 62.05 -21.93 31.27
CA VAL A 295 61.96 -21.89 29.80
C VAL A 295 63.03 -22.77 29.14
N GLU A 296 64.22 -22.87 29.73
CA GLU A 296 65.29 -23.75 29.25
C GLU A 296 64.91 -25.24 29.40
N ASP A 297 64.31 -25.64 30.53
CA ASP A 297 63.93 -27.04 30.83
C ASP A 297 62.76 -27.59 29.96
N ILE A 298 62.04 -26.76 29.18
CA ILE A 298 60.83 -27.16 28.42
C ILE A 298 61.03 -27.00 26.90
N THR A 299 62.16 -26.45 26.44
CA THR A 299 62.43 -26.25 25.01
C THR A 299 63.10 -27.49 24.40
N PRO A 300 62.45 -28.28 23.52
CA PRO A 300 63.04 -29.47 22.92
C PRO A 300 64.22 -29.13 22.00
N SER A 301 65.14 -30.07 21.84
CA SER A 301 66.42 -29.80 21.16
C SER A 301 66.26 -29.61 19.63
N PRO A 302 67.17 -28.87 18.97
CA PRO A 302 67.14 -28.69 17.52
C PRO A 302 67.19 -29.99 16.70
N GLU A 303 67.77 -31.06 17.26
CA GLU A 303 67.90 -32.38 16.63
C GLU A 303 66.56 -33.16 16.67
N GLU A 304 65.78 -33.03 17.73
CA GLU A 304 64.44 -33.63 17.84
C GLU A 304 63.44 -32.96 16.88
N VAL A 305 63.50 -31.63 16.76
CA VAL A 305 62.67 -30.86 15.82
C VAL A 305 63.01 -31.21 14.36
N THR A 306 64.28 -31.43 14.03
CA THR A 306 64.67 -31.87 12.67
C THR A 306 64.29 -33.33 12.39
N ALA A 307 64.35 -34.23 13.38
CA ALA A 307 63.85 -35.60 13.24
C ALA A 307 62.34 -35.65 12.98
N ALA A 308 61.54 -34.84 13.68
CA ALA A 308 60.11 -34.72 13.44
C ALA A 308 59.81 -34.16 12.04
N ALA A 309 60.49 -33.09 11.63
CA ALA A 309 60.31 -32.47 10.32
C ALA A 309 60.66 -33.43 9.15
N ALA A 310 61.71 -34.25 9.30
CA ALA A 310 62.08 -35.26 8.30
C ALA A 310 60.99 -36.33 8.12
N LYS A 311 60.35 -36.75 9.22
CA LYS A 311 59.27 -37.75 9.21
C LYS A 311 58.01 -37.22 8.54
N VAL A 312 57.58 -36.00 8.92
CA VAL A 312 56.46 -35.29 8.28
C VAL A 312 56.72 -35.05 6.80
N LYS A 313 57.94 -34.68 6.40
CA LYS A 313 58.27 -34.45 4.98
C LYS A 313 58.09 -35.71 4.12
N LYS A 314 58.46 -36.89 4.63
CA LYS A 314 58.23 -38.16 3.92
C LYS A 314 56.74 -38.47 3.82
N THR A 315 55.95 -38.25 4.87
CA THR A 315 54.49 -38.36 4.80
C THR A 315 53.84 -37.25 3.97
N ILE A 316 54.49 -36.12 3.72
CA ILE A 316 54.11 -35.12 2.71
C ILE A 316 54.60 -35.52 1.29
N GLU A 317 55.32 -36.63 1.20
CA GLU A 317 55.50 -37.42 0.00
C GLU A 317 54.57 -38.66 0.01
N ASP A 318 53.59 -38.77 0.96
CA ASP A 318 52.42 -39.72 1.08
C ASP A 318 50.96 -39.08 1.24
N ALA A 319 50.12 -38.90 0.17
CA ALA A 319 48.71 -38.38 0.13
C ALA A 319 48.05 -37.78 -1.18
N THR A 320 48.71 -37.36 -2.29
CA THR A 320 48.11 -36.67 -3.51
C THR A 320 48.70 -36.97 -4.93
N THR A 321 49.25 -38.17 -5.22
CA THR A 321 49.97 -38.52 -6.48
C THR A 321 49.35 -39.75 -7.10
N ASP A 322 48.82 -40.65 -6.29
CA ASP A 322 47.56 -41.28 -6.65
C ASP A 322 46.48 -40.20 -6.85
N LYS A 323 46.39 -39.11 -6.05
CA LYS A 323 45.56 -37.94 -6.49
C LYS A 323 46.05 -37.24 -7.78
N LYS A 324 47.30 -37.41 -8.25
CA LYS A 324 47.72 -36.99 -9.62
C LYS A 324 47.28 -37.97 -10.71
N LYS A 325 46.83 -39.17 -10.35
CA LYS A 325 46.07 -40.08 -11.21
C LYS A 325 44.57 -39.78 -11.12
N GLU A 326 44.00 -39.61 -9.92
CA GLU A 326 42.58 -39.31 -9.72
C GLU A 326 42.18 -37.94 -10.30
N GLN A 327 42.95 -36.87 -10.03
CA GLN A 327 42.78 -35.56 -10.70
C GLN A 327 43.16 -35.59 -12.21
N LYS A 328 43.33 -36.77 -12.81
CA LYS A 328 43.43 -36.98 -14.25
C LYS A 328 42.29 -37.80 -14.84
N SER A 329 41.40 -38.37 -14.01
CA SER A 329 40.12 -38.96 -14.44
C SER A 329 38.90 -38.10 -14.10
N SER A 330 39.00 -37.18 -13.13
CA SER A 330 37.99 -36.15 -12.86
C SER A 330 38.40 -34.82 -13.53
N ALA A 331 37.98 -34.62 -14.79
CA ALA A 331 38.04 -33.31 -15.41
C ALA A 331 36.91 -32.43 -14.84
N GLU A 332 37.21 -31.73 -13.74
CA GLU A 332 36.29 -30.81 -13.07
C GLU A 332 35.79 -29.77 -14.08
N LYS A 333 34.46 -29.64 -14.22
CA LYS A 333 33.85 -28.45 -14.84
C LYS A 333 34.34 -27.21 -14.07
N PRO A 334 34.43 -26.02 -14.71
CA PRO A 334 34.43 -24.77 -13.95
C PRO A 334 33.24 -24.75 -13.00
N ALA A 335 33.36 -24.07 -11.86
CA ALA A 335 32.17 -23.64 -11.15
C ALA A 335 31.33 -22.78 -12.12
N GLU A 336 30.07 -23.11 -12.28
CA GLU A 336 29.13 -22.32 -13.07
C GLU A 336 28.72 -21.09 -12.24
N ALA A 337 28.64 -19.92 -12.87
CA ALA A 337 28.39 -18.67 -12.17
C ALA A 337 26.93 -18.62 -11.72
N THR A 338 26.68 -18.56 -10.40
CA THR A 338 25.34 -18.61 -9.82
C THR A 338 25.18 -17.66 -8.64
N LEU A 339 23.97 -17.09 -8.49
CA LEU A 339 23.52 -16.39 -7.27
C LEU A 339 22.65 -17.28 -6.37
N LEU A 340 22.26 -18.47 -6.85
CA LEU A 340 21.31 -19.39 -6.22
C LEU A 340 22.05 -20.47 -5.42
N THR A 341 21.91 -20.40 -4.09
CA THR A 341 22.34 -21.45 -3.16
C THR A 341 21.28 -22.54 -3.04
N ASP A 342 21.68 -23.72 -2.55
CA ASP A 342 20.76 -24.85 -2.30
C ASP A 342 19.59 -24.46 -1.37
N PHE A 343 19.78 -23.48 -0.48
CA PHE A 343 18.73 -22.97 0.39
C PHE A 343 17.75 -22.03 -0.33
N ASP A 344 18.22 -21.18 -1.25
CA ASP A 344 17.34 -20.38 -2.12
C ASP A 344 16.47 -21.30 -2.98
N ILE A 345 17.05 -22.38 -3.51
CA ILE A 345 16.36 -23.41 -4.30
C ILE A 345 15.33 -24.19 -3.46
N HIS A 346 15.67 -24.56 -2.22
CA HIS A 346 14.72 -25.18 -1.31
C HIS A 346 13.54 -24.25 -1.03
N LEU A 347 13.79 -23.00 -0.62
CA LEU A 347 12.72 -22.02 -0.38
C LEU A 347 11.87 -21.78 -1.63
N PHE A 348 12.48 -21.72 -2.82
CA PHE A 348 11.76 -21.56 -4.08
C PHE A 348 10.79 -22.71 -4.35
N ARG A 349 11.25 -23.96 -4.18
CA ARG A 349 10.46 -25.17 -4.39
C ARG A 349 9.36 -25.38 -3.34
N GLU A 350 9.54 -24.92 -2.11
CA GLU A 350 8.47 -24.82 -1.09
C GLU A 350 7.55 -23.61 -1.30
N GLY A 351 7.89 -22.74 -2.26
CA GLY A 351 7.16 -21.50 -2.53
C GLY A 351 7.26 -20.47 -1.39
N LYS A 352 8.34 -20.50 -0.61
CA LYS A 352 8.61 -19.62 0.55
C LYS A 352 9.79 -18.65 0.30
N HIS A 353 10.18 -18.42 -0.95
CA HIS A 353 11.25 -17.47 -1.29
C HIS A 353 10.67 -16.12 -1.71
N TYR A 354 10.53 -15.20 -0.76
CA TYR A 354 9.91 -13.89 -1.01
C TYR A 354 10.87 -12.79 -1.52
N HIS A 355 12.12 -13.14 -1.82
CA HIS A 355 13.14 -12.22 -2.35
C HIS A 355 13.78 -12.74 -3.65
N LEU A 356 13.01 -13.43 -4.49
CA LEU A 356 13.46 -13.97 -5.78
C LEU A 356 14.03 -12.89 -6.70
N TYR A 357 13.57 -11.64 -6.57
CA TYR A 357 14.15 -10.49 -7.29
C TYR A 357 15.66 -10.29 -7.03
N ASN A 358 16.23 -10.78 -5.91
CA ASN A 358 17.68 -10.73 -5.67
C ASN A 358 18.44 -11.91 -6.32
N LYS A 359 17.78 -12.74 -7.15
CA LYS A 359 18.28 -14.05 -7.63
C LYS A 359 17.92 -14.33 -9.09
N LEU A 360 16.64 -14.27 -9.43
CA LEU A 360 16.11 -14.41 -10.78
C LEU A 360 16.13 -13.05 -11.49
N GLY A 361 16.03 -13.09 -12.82
CA GLY A 361 16.18 -11.92 -13.68
C GLY A 361 17.62 -11.69 -14.13
N SER A 362 17.93 -10.46 -14.56
CA SER A 362 19.26 -10.03 -14.98
C SER A 362 19.99 -9.22 -13.90
N HIS A 363 21.17 -9.68 -13.47
CA HIS A 363 21.97 -9.09 -12.39
C HIS A 363 23.37 -8.69 -12.85
N LEU A 364 23.77 -7.44 -12.60
CA LEU A 364 25.15 -6.99 -12.79
C LEU A 364 26.06 -7.66 -11.75
N MET A 365 27.09 -8.39 -12.18
CA MET A 365 28.06 -8.98 -11.26
C MET A 365 29.48 -9.08 -11.85
N GLU A 366 30.45 -9.37 -10.99
CA GLU A 366 31.82 -9.71 -11.37
C GLU A 366 32.08 -11.18 -11.06
N TYR A 367 32.42 -11.96 -12.10
CA TYR A 367 32.72 -13.38 -11.98
C TYR A 367 34.14 -13.68 -12.46
N MET A 368 34.95 -14.36 -11.63
CA MET A 368 36.37 -14.64 -11.88
C MET A 368 37.19 -13.40 -12.35
N GLY A 369 36.90 -12.21 -11.81
CA GLY A 369 37.55 -10.95 -12.19
C GLY A 369 37.09 -10.34 -13.52
N THR A 370 35.99 -10.86 -14.09
CA THR A 370 35.36 -10.36 -15.32
C THR A 370 33.98 -9.81 -14.98
N LYS A 371 33.71 -8.55 -15.35
CA LYS A 371 32.36 -7.96 -15.20
C LYS A 371 31.44 -8.42 -16.33
N GLY A 372 30.16 -8.54 -16.04
CA GLY A 372 29.14 -8.96 -16.98
C GLY A 372 27.77 -9.04 -16.31
N VAL A 373 26.88 -9.84 -16.90
CA VAL A 373 25.51 -10.02 -16.40
C VAL A 373 25.24 -11.49 -16.15
N TYR A 374 24.73 -11.81 -14.98
CA TYR A 374 24.12 -13.10 -14.68
C TYR A 374 22.64 -13.04 -15.02
N PHE A 375 22.13 -14.05 -15.71
CA PHE A 375 20.72 -14.22 -16.05
C PHE A 375 20.23 -15.53 -15.46
N ALA A 376 19.09 -15.51 -14.76
CA ALA A 376 18.45 -16.72 -14.25
C ALA A 376 16.92 -16.69 -14.46
N LEU A 377 16.39 -17.77 -15.04
CA LEU A 377 15.00 -17.88 -15.46
C LEU A 377 14.38 -19.21 -15.03
N TRP A 378 13.15 -19.19 -14.53
CA TRP A 378 12.35 -20.39 -14.29
C TRP A 378 11.55 -20.77 -15.54
N ALA A 379 11.81 -21.96 -16.08
CA ALA A 379 11.18 -22.51 -17.28
C ALA A 379 11.39 -24.05 -17.33
N PRO A 380 10.71 -24.81 -16.44
CA PRO A 380 10.96 -26.25 -16.22
C PRO A 380 10.73 -27.14 -17.44
N ASN A 381 9.84 -26.77 -18.38
CA ASN A 381 9.48 -27.59 -19.53
C ASN A 381 10.23 -27.22 -20.82
N ALA A 382 11.21 -26.30 -20.75
CA ALA A 382 12.07 -25.98 -21.89
C ALA A 382 12.97 -27.16 -22.28
N GLU A 383 13.18 -27.35 -23.58
CA GLU A 383 14.26 -28.20 -24.12
C GLU A 383 15.57 -27.41 -24.17
N LYS A 384 15.47 -26.11 -24.50
CA LYS A 384 16.60 -25.19 -24.69
C LYS A 384 16.18 -23.75 -24.44
N ILE A 385 17.06 -22.98 -23.80
CA ILE A 385 16.90 -21.53 -23.64
C ILE A 385 18.19 -20.82 -24.02
N SER A 386 18.08 -19.69 -24.70
CA SER A 386 19.19 -18.78 -25.01
C SER A 386 18.84 -17.34 -24.65
N VAL A 387 19.82 -16.57 -24.16
CA VAL A 387 19.67 -15.12 -24.00
C VAL A 387 20.00 -14.44 -25.34
N ILE A 388 19.02 -13.74 -25.90
CA ILE A 388 19.16 -12.98 -27.16
C ILE A 388 19.09 -11.48 -26.84
N GLY A 389 19.84 -10.64 -27.55
CA GLY A 389 19.90 -9.21 -27.25
C GLY A 389 20.82 -8.41 -28.16
N ASP A 390 21.03 -7.13 -27.82
CA ASP A 390 21.88 -6.24 -28.62
C ASP A 390 23.34 -6.73 -28.74
N PHE A 391 23.88 -7.26 -27.64
CA PHE A 391 25.25 -7.75 -27.51
C PHE A 391 25.55 -9.04 -28.31
N ASN A 392 24.52 -9.73 -28.85
CA ASN A 392 24.69 -10.84 -29.79
C ASN A 392 23.89 -10.69 -31.10
N ASN A 393 23.42 -9.47 -31.42
CA ASN A 393 22.60 -9.20 -32.62
C ASN A 393 21.31 -10.05 -32.68
N TRP A 394 20.74 -10.40 -31.53
CA TRP A 394 19.55 -11.26 -31.39
C TRP A 394 19.73 -12.71 -31.89
N ASP A 395 20.98 -13.21 -31.93
CA ASP A 395 21.28 -14.59 -32.32
C ASP A 395 20.83 -15.62 -31.27
N ARG A 396 19.80 -16.39 -31.63
CA ARG A 396 19.19 -17.50 -30.87
C ARG A 396 20.16 -18.60 -30.45
N GLU A 397 21.32 -18.71 -31.08
CA GLU A 397 22.34 -19.73 -30.77
C GLU A 397 23.52 -19.21 -29.94
N ALA A 398 23.68 -17.89 -29.80
CA ALA A 398 24.96 -17.32 -29.34
C ALA A 398 25.22 -17.42 -27.82
N HIS A 399 24.18 -17.45 -26.98
CA HIS A 399 24.33 -17.53 -25.52
C HIS A 399 23.27 -18.49 -24.90
N PRO A 400 23.44 -19.81 -25.08
CA PRO A 400 22.59 -20.81 -24.43
C PRO A 400 22.76 -20.81 -22.90
N MET A 401 21.67 -21.05 -22.18
CA MET A 401 21.63 -21.17 -20.73
C MET A 401 21.85 -22.63 -20.28
N SER A 402 22.31 -22.83 -19.05
CA SER A 402 22.46 -24.15 -18.43
C SER A 402 21.32 -24.43 -17.46
N ALA A 403 20.59 -25.52 -17.65
CA ALA A 403 19.56 -25.98 -16.73
C ALA A 403 20.19 -26.55 -15.45
N ARG A 404 19.67 -26.16 -14.28
CA ARG A 404 20.14 -26.65 -12.97
C ARG A 404 19.61 -28.06 -12.68
N TRP A 405 20.52 -29.00 -12.38
CA TRP A 405 20.18 -30.40 -12.09
C TRP A 405 19.70 -30.63 -10.63
N ASP A 406 18.98 -29.67 -10.05
CA ASP A 406 18.48 -29.65 -8.67
C ASP A 406 16.94 -29.80 -8.55
N ASN A 407 16.28 -30.00 -9.70
CA ASN A 407 14.81 -30.05 -9.86
C ASN A 407 14.08 -28.73 -9.55
N SER A 408 14.76 -27.58 -9.66
CA SER A 408 14.10 -26.26 -9.64
C SER A 408 13.42 -25.88 -10.96
N GLY A 409 13.89 -26.42 -12.09
CA GLY A 409 13.50 -25.92 -13.41
C GLY A 409 14.07 -24.54 -13.75
N ILE A 410 15.07 -24.08 -13.00
CA ILE A 410 15.78 -22.83 -13.28
C ILE A 410 16.94 -23.08 -14.25
N TRP A 411 17.08 -22.15 -15.19
CA TRP A 411 18.17 -22.04 -16.15
C TRP A 411 19.02 -20.83 -15.81
N GLU A 412 20.34 -20.93 -15.93
CA GLU A 412 21.25 -19.81 -15.64
C GLU A 412 22.43 -19.67 -16.63
N VAL A 413 22.93 -18.45 -16.78
CA VAL A 413 24.15 -18.12 -17.56
C VAL A 413 24.79 -16.82 -17.08
N PHE A 414 26.11 -16.70 -17.20
CA PHE A 414 26.83 -15.42 -17.05
C PHE A 414 27.44 -14.99 -18.38
N ILE A 415 27.16 -13.75 -18.79
CA ILE A 415 27.52 -13.19 -20.10
C ILE A 415 28.44 -11.97 -19.90
N PRO A 416 29.76 -12.09 -20.16
CA PRO A 416 30.73 -10.99 -20.02
C PRO A 416 30.51 -9.78 -20.95
N VAL A 417 29.79 -9.95 -22.07
CA VAL A 417 29.58 -8.89 -23.07
C VAL A 417 28.31 -8.07 -22.83
N ALA A 418 27.39 -8.57 -22.00
CA ALA A 418 26.22 -7.84 -21.56
C ALA A 418 26.59 -6.85 -20.43
N LYS A 419 25.78 -5.82 -20.25
CA LYS A 419 26.05 -4.67 -19.36
C LYS A 419 24.77 -3.91 -19.02
N LYS A 420 24.82 -2.94 -18.10
CA LYS A 420 23.70 -2.01 -17.85
C LYS A 420 23.28 -1.33 -19.17
N GLY A 421 21.98 -1.31 -19.43
CA GLY A 421 21.38 -0.77 -20.65
C GLY A 421 21.39 -1.71 -21.85
N SER A 422 21.91 -2.94 -21.75
CA SER A 422 21.74 -3.92 -22.84
C SER A 422 20.30 -4.41 -22.91
N LEU A 423 19.74 -4.40 -24.11
CA LEU A 423 18.43 -4.98 -24.42
C LEU A 423 18.54 -6.50 -24.57
N TYR A 424 17.59 -7.24 -24.00
CA TYR A 424 17.55 -8.70 -24.07
C TYR A 424 16.13 -9.30 -24.01
N LYS A 425 16.06 -10.56 -24.43
CA LYS A 425 14.93 -11.49 -24.29
C LYS A 425 15.47 -12.91 -24.06
N TYR A 426 14.61 -13.81 -23.62
CA TYR A 426 14.87 -15.24 -23.66
C TYR A 426 14.22 -15.85 -24.90
N TYR A 427 15.03 -16.47 -25.75
CA TYR A 427 14.53 -17.41 -26.74
C TYR A 427 14.34 -18.77 -26.06
N ILE A 428 13.11 -19.28 -26.05
CA ILE A 428 12.73 -20.54 -25.42
C ILE A 428 12.24 -21.49 -26.50
N GLN A 429 12.81 -22.70 -26.53
CA GLN A 429 12.31 -23.87 -27.28
C GLN A 429 11.84 -24.89 -26.25
N SER A 430 10.58 -25.31 -26.34
CA SER A 430 9.93 -26.25 -25.42
C SER A 430 10.04 -27.70 -25.88
N ASN A 431 10.00 -28.64 -24.94
CA ASN A 431 9.85 -30.08 -25.24
C ASN A 431 8.53 -30.41 -25.97
N THR A 432 7.57 -29.47 -26.04
CA THR A 432 6.35 -29.57 -26.86
C THR A 432 6.53 -29.17 -28.33
N GLY A 433 7.70 -28.63 -28.72
CA GLY A 433 7.92 -28.02 -30.03
C GLY A 433 7.43 -26.58 -30.16
N TYR A 434 6.98 -25.95 -29.06
CA TYR A 434 6.70 -24.52 -28.97
C TYR A 434 8.01 -23.70 -28.96
N GLU A 435 8.06 -22.63 -29.75
CA GLU A 435 9.15 -21.64 -29.74
C GLU A 435 8.58 -20.23 -29.45
N ALA A 436 9.27 -19.46 -28.59
CA ALA A 436 8.92 -18.06 -28.33
C ALA A 436 10.12 -17.20 -27.94
N GLU A 437 9.96 -15.88 -28.09
CA GLU A 437 10.88 -14.86 -27.57
C GLU A 437 10.18 -14.09 -26.43
N LYS A 438 10.50 -14.47 -25.19
CA LYS A 438 9.92 -13.94 -23.97
C LYS A 438 10.73 -12.76 -23.42
N GLY A 439 10.05 -11.79 -22.82
CA GLY A 439 10.69 -10.88 -21.88
C GLY A 439 10.97 -11.58 -20.55
N ASP A 440 11.76 -10.95 -19.69
CA ASP A 440 12.12 -11.47 -18.38
C ASP A 440 11.02 -11.17 -17.33
N PRO A 441 10.41 -12.19 -16.70
CA PRO A 441 9.42 -11.99 -15.63
C PRO A 441 9.93 -11.13 -14.45
N PHE A 442 11.25 -11.09 -14.22
CA PHE A 442 11.93 -10.37 -13.15
C PHE A 442 12.75 -9.16 -13.65
N ALA A 443 12.55 -8.69 -14.89
CA ALA A 443 13.24 -7.49 -15.37
C ALA A 443 12.90 -6.24 -14.56
N PHE A 444 13.95 -5.48 -14.20
CA PHE A 444 13.86 -4.19 -13.50
C PHE A 444 13.61 -2.99 -14.41
N GLN A 445 13.83 -3.13 -15.73
CA GLN A 445 13.52 -2.11 -16.73
C GLN A 445 13.17 -2.80 -18.06
N TRP A 446 12.34 -2.15 -18.86
CA TRP A 446 11.94 -2.60 -20.20
C TRP A 446 12.19 -1.51 -21.24
N GLU A 447 12.07 -1.86 -22.52
CA GLU A 447 11.83 -0.87 -23.57
C GLU A 447 10.42 -0.27 -23.46
N THR A 448 10.27 0.99 -23.87
CA THR A 448 8.97 1.66 -23.92
C THR A 448 8.03 0.98 -24.93
N PRO A 449 6.82 0.55 -24.53
CA PRO A 449 5.84 -0.04 -25.44
C PRO A 449 5.55 0.86 -26.66
N PRO A 450 5.40 0.29 -27.88
CA PRO A 450 5.13 -1.11 -28.19
C PRO A 450 6.37 -2.00 -28.35
N ASN A 451 7.56 -1.52 -28.00
CA ASN A 451 8.73 -2.39 -27.89
C ASN A 451 8.59 -3.34 -26.67
N THR A 452 9.35 -4.44 -26.65
CA THR A 452 9.07 -5.60 -25.77
C THR A 452 10.31 -6.31 -25.24
N ALA A 453 11.53 -5.79 -25.46
CA ALA A 453 12.69 -6.34 -24.78
C ALA A 453 12.75 -5.87 -23.32
N SER A 454 13.29 -6.75 -22.47
CA SER A 454 13.79 -6.39 -21.16
C SER A 454 15.12 -5.67 -21.28
N MET A 455 15.48 -4.86 -20.29
CA MET A 455 16.74 -4.12 -20.25
C MET A 455 17.51 -4.49 -18.99
N VAL A 456 18.79 -4.84 -19.15
CA VAL A 456 19.66 -5.11 -18.02
C VAL A 456 19.82 -3.82 -17.21
N TRP A 457 19.39 -3.85 -15.95
CA TRP A 457 19.40 -2.67 -15.09
C TRP A 457 19.78 -3.05 -13.66
N ASP A 458 20.06 -2.05 -12.84
CA ASP A 458 20.28 -2.19 -11.40
C ASP A 458 19.40 -1.18 -10.66
N LEU A 459 19.21 -1.41 -9.36
CA LEU A 459 18.38 -0.61 -8.48
C LEU A 459 19.23 0.18 -7.47
N GLU A 460 20.46 0.56 -7.86
CA GLU A 460 21.29 1.43 -7.03
C GLU A 460 20.66 2.84 -6.98
N ASN A 461 20.42 3.34 -5.76
CA ASN A 461 19.84 4.65 -5.48
C ASN A 461 20.34 5.21 -4.14
N THR A 462 20.10 6.49 -3.84
CA THR A 462 20.36 7.12 -2.54
C THR A 462 19.10 7.84 -2.03
N TRP A 463 18.47 7.26 -1.01
CA TRP A 463 17.24 7.77 -0.40
C TRP A 463 17.50 8.85 0.67
N ASN A 464 16.66 9.88 0.69
CA ASN A 464 16.69 11.02 1.62
C ASN A 464 15.49 11.02 2.59
N ASP A 465 14.53 10.12 2.40
CA ASP A 465 13.31 9.89 3.19
C ASP A 465 13.52 9.32 4.61
N ASN A 466 14.77 9.26 5.09
CA ASN A 466 15.18 8.77 6.41
C ASN A 466 14.45 9.38 7.62
N VAL A 467 13.72 10.49 7.42
CA VAL A 467 12.82 11.11 8.41
C VAL A 467 11.42 10.50 8.35
N TRP A 468 10.87 10.34 7.14
CA TRP A 468 9.57 9.69 6.89
C TRP A 468 9.55 8.26 7.41
N MET A 469 10.52 7.43 7.01
CA MET A 469 10.57 6.01 7.40
C MET A 469 10.62 5.81 8.93
N LYS A 470 11.23 6.75 9.67
CA LYS A 470 11.27 6.72 11.15
C LYS A 470 9.98 7.23 11.79
N ASP A 471 9.34 8.24 11.19
CA ASP A 471 8.05 8.74 11.63
C ASP A 471 6.96 7.66 11.42
N ARG A 472 6.96 7.00 10.25
CA ARG A 472 6.10 5.85 9.88
C ARG A 472 6.23 4.70 10.88
N ASP A 473 7.45 4.20 11.12
CA ASP A 473 7.70 3.15 12.13
C ASP A 473 7.25 3.58 13.54
N SER A 474 7.48 4.84 13.90
CA SER A 474 7.03 5.37 15.20
C SER A 474 5.50 5.46 15.33
N LYS A 475 4.77 5.46 14.21
CA LYS A 475 3.30 5.58 14.12
C LYS A 475 2.58 4.24 13.92
N LYS A 476 3.27 3.16 13.57
CA LYS A 476 2.67 1.84 13.31
C LYS A 476 1.71 1.39 14.40
N GLY A 477 0.56 0.85 13.99
CA GLY A 477 -0.52 0.42 14.88
C GLY A 477 -1.27 1.53 15.63
N LYS A 478 -0.94 2.82 15.44
CA LYS A 478 -1.69 3.94 16.01
C LYS A 478 -2.73 4.45 15.00
N PRO A 479 -3.93 4.87 15.43
CA PRO A 479 -4.86 5.58 14.55
C PRO A 479 -4.22 6.85 13.98
N GLN A 480 -4.30 7.03 12.66
CA GLN A 480 -3.84 8.21 11.94
C GLN A 480 -4.96 8.65 10.96
N PRO A 481 -5.05 9.93 10.59
CA PRO A 481 -5.88 10.37 9.48
C PRO A 481 -5.33 9.79 8.17
N MET A 482 -6.17 9.09 7.40
CA MET A 482 -5.84 8.64 6.05
C MET A 482 -6.87 9.18 5.05
N SER A 483 -6.41 10.16 4.28
CA SER A 483 -7.07 10.78 3.14
C SER A 483 -6.15 10.66 1.93
N VAL A 484 -6.63 9.95 0.91
CA VAL A 484 -5.87 9.45 -0.25
C VAL A 484 -6.31 10.18 -1.51
N TYR A 485 -5.33 10.58 -2.33
CA TYR A 485 -5.53 11.09 -3.69
C TYR A 485 -5.18 9.98 -4.69
N GLU A 486 -6.17 9.38 -5.34
CA GLU A 486 -5.97 8.32 -6.34
C GLU A 486 -5.64 8.93 -7.71
N LEU A 487 -4.64 8.39 -8.41
CA LEU A 487 -4.02 9.05 -9.55
C LEU A 487 -3.48 8.08 -10.61
N HIS A 488 -3.77 8.36 -11.88
CA HIS A 488 -3.10 7.74 -13.04
C HIS A 488 -1.98 8.66 -13.55
N LEU A 489 -0.72 8.24 -13.39
CA LEU A 489 0.49 8.99 -13.74
C LEU A 489 0.44 9.55 -15.17
N GLY A 490 -0.04 8.74 -16.12
CA GLY A 490 -0.03 9.05 -17.54
C GLY A 490 -1.01 10.15 -17.99
N SER A 491 -1.99 10.52 -17.17
CA SER A 491 -3.05 11.47 -17.56
C SER A 491 -3.36 12.56 -16.53
N TRP A 492 -2.75 12.54 -15.35
CA TRP A 492 -2.86 13.65 -14.38
C TRP A 492 -2.50 14.99 -15.03
N LYS A 493 -1.35 15.03 -15.71
CA LYS A 493 -0.89 16.16 -16.54
C LYS A 493 -0.18 15.64 -17.79
N ARG A 494 -0.31 16.39 -18.88
CA ARG A 494 0.42 16.21 -20.14
C ARG A 494 1.02 17.54 -20.57
N VAL A 495 2.10 17.50 -21.35
CA VAL A 495 2.83 18.69 -21.85
C VAL A 495 2.28 19.10 -23.23
N PRO A 496 1.55 20.23 -23.37
CA PRO A 496 0.98 20.66 -24.65
C PRO A 496 2.04 20.95 -25.72
N GLU A 497 3.18 21.49 -25.31
CA GLU A 497 4.31 21.85 -26.18
C GLU A 497 5.04 20.61 -26.74
N ASP A 498 4.86 19.45 -26.11
CA ASP A 498 5.50 18.17 -26.45
C ASP A 498 4.43 17.13 -26.84
N ASN A 499 3.54 17.52 -27.76
CA ASN A 499 2.50 16.67 -28.38
C ASN A 499 1.59 15.93 -27.37
N LEU A 500 1.30 16.53 -26.21
CA LEU A 500 0.53 15.91 -25.12
C LEU A 500 1.21 14.65 -24.53
N ARG A 501 2.55 14.58 -24.53
CA ARG A 501 3.30 13.60 -23.74
C ARG A 501 2.93 13.69 -22.25
N SER A 502 2.74 12.55 -21.60
CA SER A 502 2.61 12.44 -20.13
C SER A 502 3.86 12.98 -19.42
N LEU A 503 3.71 13.49 -18.19
CA LEU A 503 4.87 13.87 -17.39
C LEU A 503 5.78 12.66 -17.12
N THR A 504 7.09 12.89 -17.13
CA THR A 504 8.10 11.96 -16.61
C THR A 504 8.03 11.88 -15.09
N TYR A 505 8.64 10.84 -14.50
CA TYR A 505 8.78 10.72 -13.05
C TYR A 505 9.49 11.94 -12.41
N LEU A 506 10.42 12.59 -13.11
CA LEU A 506 11.08 13.81 -12.63
C LEU A 506 10.16 15.05 -12.70
N GLU A 507 9.45 15.25 -13.80
CA GLU A 507 8.45 16.34 -13.92
C GLU A 507 7.29 16.15 -12.90
N LEU A 508 6.97 14.91 -12.54
CA LEU A 508 6.05 14.56 -11.46
C LEU A 508 6.68 14.83 -10.08
N ALA A 509 7.94 14.49 -9.85
CA ALA A 509 8.64 14.71 -8.58
C ALA A 509 8.75 16.21 -8.21
N GLU A 510 8.83 17.08 -9.23
CA GLU A 510 8.80 18.54 -9.04
C GLU A 510 7.38 19.06 -8.72
N GLN A 511 6.35 18.56 -9.40
CA GLN A 511 5.00 19.15 -9.34
C GLN A 511 4.02 18.48 -8.35
N LEU A 512 4.05 17.16 -8.24
CA LEU A 512 3.01 16.40 -7.57
C LEU A 512 3.07 16.51 -6.02
N PRO A 513 4.23 16.41 -5.35
CA PRO A 513 4.31 16.53 -3.89
C PRO A 513 3.78 17.88 -3.39
N GLY A 514 4.12 18.97 -4.10
CA GLY A 514 3.62 20.31 -3.80
C GLY A 514 2.10 20.40 -3.91
N TYR A 515 1.50 19.87 -4.99
CA TYR A 515 0.05 19.89 -5.18
C TYR A 515 -0.71 19.07 -4.13
N ILE A 516 -0.27 17.84 -3.86
CA ILE A 516 -0.93 16.95 -2.89
C ILE A 516 -0.85 17.54 -1.47
N LYS A 517 0.29 18.14 -1.11
CA LYS A 517 0.48 18.86 0.15
C LYS A 517 -0.37 20.13 0.24
N GLU A 518 -0.50 20.90 -0.84
CA GLU A 518 -1.37 22.09 -0.89
C GLU A 518 -2.84 21.72 -0.74
N MET A 519 -3.29 20.65 -1.40
CA MET A 519 -4.63 20.06 -1.26
C MET A 519 -4.87 19.39 0.10
N GLY A 520 -3.79 19.15 0.86
CA GLY A 520 -3.84 18.68 2.24
C GLY A 520 -4.06 17.19 2.43
N PHE A 521 -3.99 16.37 1.37
CA PHE A 521 -4.06 14.91 1.51
C PHE A 521 -2.91 14.36 2.38
N THR A 522 -2.95 13.06 2.66
CA THR A 522 -1.95 12.34 3.48
C THR A 522 -1.19 11.27 2.71
N HIS A 523 -1.82 10.72 1.68
CA HIS A 523 -1.26 9.67 0.82
C HIS A 523 -1.66 9.95 -0.63
N VAL A 524 -0.90 9.41 -1.56
CA VAL A 524 -1.27 9.21 -2.96
C VAL A 524 -1.44 7.72 -3.21
N GLU A 525 -2.42 7.33 -4.02
CA GLU A 525 -2.60 5.96 -4.51
C GLU A 525 -2.38 5.97 -6.02
N PHE A 526 -1.35 5.27 -6.49
CA PHE A 526 -1.04 5.18 -7.91
C PHE A 526 -1.70 3.95 -8.51
N MET A 527 -2.55 4.17 -9.53
CA MET A 527 -2.99 3.13 -10.45
C MET A 527 -1.77 2.40 -11.06
N PRO A 528 -1.88 1.11 -11.47
CA PRO A 528 -0.74 0.20 -11.50
C PRO A 528 0.47 0.73 -12.29
N VAL A 529 1.56 0.96 -11.58
CA VAL A 529 2.78 1.58 -12.12
C VAL A 529 3.68 0.60 -12.88
N MET A 530 3.39 -0.70 -12.79
CA MET A 530 4.16 -1.79 -13.39
C MET A 530 4.14 -1.74 -14.93
N GLU A 531 5.12 -2.33 -15.60
CA GLU A 531 5.17 -2.26 -17.06
C GLU A 531 4.06 -3.09 -17.73
N HIS A 532 3.28 -2.43 -18.59
CA HIS A 532 2.08 -2.94 -19.24
C HIS A 532 2.09 -2.55 -20.73
N PRO A 533 1.74 -3.43 -21.68
CA PRO A 533 1.89 -3.14 -23.11
C PRO A 533 0.83 -2.14 -23.61
N PHE A 534 -0.43 -2.33 -23.20
CA PHE A 534 -1.55 -1.50 -23.65
C PHE A 534 -1.91 -0.40 -22.63
N PHE A 535 -1.69 0.86 -23.01
CA PHE A 535 -1.94 2.03 -22.15
C PHE A 535 -3.43 2.20 -21.77
N GLY A 536 -4.35 1.77 -22.63
CA GLY A 536 -5.79 1.77 -22.33
C GLY A 536 -6.25 0.70 -21.35
N SER A 537 -5.35 -0.12 -20.80
CA SER A 537 -5.61 -0.96 -19.62
C SER A 537 -5.42 -0.21 -18.29
N TRP A 538 -4.96 1.05 -18.34
CA TRP A 538 -4.67 1.92 -17.18
C TRP A 538 -3.62 1.36 -16.20
N GLY A 539 -2.92 0.29 -16.58
CA GLY A 539 -1.95 -0.43 -15.77
C GLY A 539 -2.34 -1.87 -15.45
N TYR A 540 -3.63 -2.22 -15.46
CA TYR A 540 -4.12 -3.51 -14.93
C TYR A 540 -3.68 -4.74 -15.73
N GLN A 541 -3.33 -4.59 -17.01
CA GLN A 541 -2.81 -5.69 -17.83
C GLN A 541 -1.27 -5.68 -17.86
N ILE A 542 -0.66 -6.09 -16.75
CA ILE A 542 0.80 -6.08 -16.52
C ILE A 542 1.51 -7.17 -17.33
N THR A 543 2.70 -6.87 -17.89
CA THR A 543 3.64 -7.89 -18.38
C THR A 543 5.02 -7.85 -17.72
N GLY A 544 5.47 -6.68 -17.25
CA GLY A 544 6.74 -6.49 -16.55
C GLY A 544 6.53 -6.17 -15.07
N TYR A 545 6.24 -7.20 -14.27
CA TYR A 545 5.85 -7.07 -12.86
C TYR A 545 6.89 -6.38 -11.97
N PHE A 546 8.18 -6.54 -12.26
CA PHE A 546 9.30 -6.02 -11.45
C PHE A 546 9.92 -4.73 -12.01
N ALA A 547 9.25 -4.04 -12.94
CA ALA A 547 9.70 -2.76 -13.49
C ALA A 547 8.58 -1.70 -13.41
N PRO A 548 8.88 -0.47 -12.98
CA PRO A 548 7.98 0.66 -13.19
C PRO A 548 7.95 1.03 -14.69
N SER A 549 6.80 1.44 -15.22
CA SER A 549 6.60 1.62 -16.66
C SER A 549 7.55 2.67 -17.25
N SER A 550 8.35 2.21 -18.21
CA SER A 550 9.38 2.97 -18.92
C SER A 550 8.83 4.14 -19.75
N ARG A 551 7.49 4.29 -19.84
CA ARG A 551 6.79 5.46 -20.41
C ARG A 551 7.17 6.78 -19.74
N PHE A 552 7.51 6.75 -18.44
CA PHE A 552 7.73 7.97 -17.65
C PHE A 552 9.21 8.13 -17.20
N GLY A 553 10.09 7.17 -17.51
CA GLY A 553 11.52 7.25 -17.22
C GLY A 553 12.14 5.92 -16.77
N THR A 554 13.11 6.01 -15.87
CA THR A 554 13.85 4.89 -15.29
C THR A 554 13.43 4.57 -13.85
N PRO A 555 13.76 3.37 -13.33
CA PRO A 555 13.49 3.00 -11.93
C PRO A 555 13.99 4.02 -10.90
N GLN A 556 15.21 4.56 -11.07
CA GLN A 556 15.78 5.58 -10.18
C GLN A 556 15.01 6.91 -10.22
N GLU A 557 14.38 7.25 -11.35
CA GLU A 557 13.55 8.46 -11.45
C GLU A 557 12.19 8.24 -10.78
N PHE A 558 11.62 7.03 -10.85
CA PHE A 558 10.44 6.68 -10.04
C PHE A 558 10.77 6.71 -8.53
N MET A 559 11.92 6.19 -8.09
CA MET A 559 12.37 6.33 -6.70
C MET A 559 12.51 7.79 -6.26
N GLN A 560 12.92 8.70 -7.15
CA GLN A 560 12.98 10.14 -6.86
C GLN A 560 11.59 10.79 -6.72
N LEU A 561 10.56 10.28 -7.41
CA LEU A 561 9.17 10.67 -7.17
C LEU A 561 8.72 10.24 -5.76
N ILE A 562 8.97 8.99 -5.37
CA ILE A 562 8.66 8.49 -4.02
C ILE A 562 9.39 9.29 -2.94
N ASP A 563 10.71 9.47 -3.07
CA ASP A 563 11.54 10.25 -2.14
C ASP A 563 11.05 11.70 -1.99
N SER A 564 10.53 12.30 -3.07
CA SER A 564 9.98 13.66 -3.05
C SER A 564 8.61 13.73 -2.38
N LEU A 565 7.78 12.68 -2.46
CA LEU A 565 6.52 12.56 -1.72
C LEU A 565 6.78 12.36 -0.23
N HIS A 566 7.68 11.43 0.13
CA HIS A 566 8.09 11.17 1.50
C HIS A 566 8.70 12.41 2.18
N ARG A 567 9.54 13.18 1.47
CA ARG A 567 10.11 14.44 1.99
C ARG A 567 9.06 15.53 2.26
N GLU A 568 7.92 15.51 1.57
CA GLU A 568 6.81 16.42 1.83
C GLU A 568 5.79 15.88 2.84
N GLY A 569 5.98 14.65 3.34
CA GLY A 569 5.12 14.00 4.33
C GLY A 569 3.88 13.33 3.73
N ILE A 570 3.97 12.91 2.46
CA ILE A 570 2.92 12.21 1.72
C ILE A 570 3.35 10.74 1.54
N GLY A 571 2.52 9.81 2.00
CA GLY A 571 2.76 8.38 1.76
C GLY A 571 2.31 7.92 0.38
N VAL A 572 2.82 6.78 -0.09
CA VAL A 572 2.52 6.21 -1.41
C VAL A 572 1.94 4.80 -1.28
N ILE A 573 0.75 4.61 -1.84
CA ILE A 573 0.11 3.31 -2.05
C ILE A 573 0.23 2.97 -3.54
N LEU A 574 0.50 1.72 -3.89
CA LEU A 574 0.44 1.24 -5.27
C LEU A 574 -0.73 0.27 -5.45
N ASP A 575 -1.43 0.40 -6.56
CA ASP A 575 -2.30 -0.65 -7.06
C ASP A 575 -1.45 -1.82 -7.57
N TRP A 576 -1.65 -2.97 -6.94
CA TRP A 576 -0.94 -4.21 -7.20
C TRP A 576 -1.93 -5.25 -7.72
N VAL A 577 -1.58 -5.90 -8.84
CA VAL A 577 -2.52 -6.73 -9.62
C VAL A 577 -2.05 -8.19 -9.65
N PRO A 578 -2.26 -8.96 -8.56
CA PRO A 578 -1.98 -10.39 -8.51
C PRO A 578 -3.13 -11.24 -9.08
N SER A 579 -4.24 -10.63 -9.52
CA SER A 579 -5.48 -11.32 -9.90
C SER A 579 -5.41 -11.95 -11.31
N HIS A 580 -4.76 -11.30 -12.26
CA HIS A 580 -4.72 -11.72 -13.67
C HIS A 580 -3.53 -11.13 -14.46
N PHE A 581 -3.34 -11.62 -15.69
CA PHE A 581 -2.36 -11.12 -16.67
C PHE A 581 -2.85 -11.31 -18.13
N PRO A 582 -2.39 -10.50 -19.11
CA PRO A 582 -2.84 -10.57 -20.50
C PRO A 582 -2.19 -11.71 -21.30
N ASN A 583 -2.65 -11.92 -22.54
CA ASN A 583 -2.20 -13.01 -23.41
C ASN A 583 -0.99 -12.67 -24.30
N ASP A 584 -0.38 -11.49 -24.14
CA ASP A 584 0.77 -11.03 -24.91
C ASP A 584 1.91 -12.05 -25.00
N LEU A 585 2.39 -12.30 -26.22
CA LEU A 585 3.38 -13.36 -26.48
C LEU A 585 4.69 -13.15 -25.70
N HIS A 586 5.13 -11.91 -25.47
CA HIS A 586 6.34 -11.61 -24.68
C HIS A 586 6.14 -11.78 -23.17
N GLY A 587 4.90 -11.84 -22.69
CA GLY A 587 4.53 -11.95 -21.28
C GLY A 587 4.42 -13.39 -20.76
N LEU A 588 3.74 -13.54 -19.61
CA LEU A 588 3.73 -14.78 -18.82
C LEU A 588 2.90 -15.94 -19.42
N HIS A 589 2.02 -15.69 -20.39
CA HIS A 589 1.13 -16.72 -20.95
C HIS A 589 1.91 -17.82 -21.69
N TYR A 590 1.57 -19.08 -21.39
CA TYR A 590 2.13 -20.29 -22.01
C TYR A 590 3.67 -20.34 -21.99
N PHE A 591 4.26 -19.85 -20.90
CA PHE A 591 5.61 -19.28 -20.89
C PHE A 591 6.71 -20.18 -21.48
N ASP A 592 6.76 -21.44 -21.06
CA ASP A 592 7.77 -22.43 -21.46
C ASP A 592 7.21 -23.50 -22.42
N GLY A 593 6.11 -23.19 -23.11
CA GLY A 593 5.34 -24.14 -23.91
C GLY A 593 4.37 -25.00 -23.09
N THR A 594 4.09 -24.59 -21.85
CA THR A 594 3.03 -25.13 -20.98
C THR A 594 2.32 -24.00 -20.23
N HIS A 595 1.19 -24.31 -19.59
CA HIS A 595 0.52 -23.41 -18.64
C HIS A 595 1.36 -23.32 -17.35
N LEU A 596 2.32 -22.38 -17.35
CA LEU A 596 3.36 -22.28 -16.32
C LEU A 596 2.91 -21.39 -15.15
N TYR A 597 2.46 -20.17 -15.49
CA TYR A 597 2.00 -19.16 -14.53
C TYR A 597 0.49 -19.19 -14.35
N GLU A 598 -0.25 -19.46 -15.42
CA GLU A 598 -1.70 -19.67 -15.40
C GLU A 598 -2.09 -21.09 -14.97
N HIS A 599 -3.34 -21.27 -14.54
CA HIS A 599 -3.89 -22.61 -14.29
C HIS A 599 -4.29 -23.30 -15.62
N GLU A 600 -3.96 -24.59 -15.79
CA GLU A 600 -4.14 -25.32 -17.06
C GLU A 600 -5.61 -25.49 -17.48
N ASP A 601 -6.52 -25.73 -16.53
CA ASP A 601 -7.96 -25.72 -16.79
C ASP A 601 -8.45 -24.27 -16.94
N PRO A 602 -8.95 -23.84 -18.12
CA PRO A 602 -9.41 -22.47 -18.34
C PRO A 602 -10.61 -22.09 -17.47
N ARG A 603 -11.37 -23.05 -16.94
CA ARG A 603 -12.48 -22.79 -15.99
C ARG A 603 -11.98 -22.22 -14.66
N LYS A 604 -10.69 -22.41 -14.34
CA LYS A 604 -9.99 -21.78 -13.21
C LYS A 604 -8.95 -20.76 -13.66
N GLY A 605 -8.36 -20.94 -14.85
CA GLY A 605 -7.21 -20.18 -15.36
C GLY A 605 -7.53 -18.99 -16.27
N PHE A 606 -8.80 -18.67 -16.57
CA PHE A 606 -9.15 -17.61 -17.52
C PHE A 606 -10.39 -16.81 -17.10
N HIS A 607 -10.32 -15.47 -17.15
CA HIS A 607 -11.47 -14.57 -16.97
C HIS A 607 -12.15 -14.30 -18.32
N PRO A 608 -13.42 -14.71 -18.54
CA PRO A 608 -14.04 -14.63 -19.85
C PRO A 608 -14.40 -13.20 -20.27
N ASP A 609 -14.90 -12.36 -19.36
CA ASP A 609 -15.26 -10.96 -19.68
C ASP A 609 -14.03 -10.07 -19.92
N TRP A 610 -12.88 -10.38 -19.30
CA TRP A 610 -11.64 -9.59 -19.41
C TRP A 610 -10.63 -10.12 -20.43
N GLN A 611 -10.87 -11.32 -20.97
CA GLN A 611 -10.00 -12.03 -21.93
C GLN A 611 -8.54 -12.21 -21.46
N SER A 612 -8.37 -12.46 -20.16
CA SER A 612 -7.07 -12.51 -19.46
C SER A 612 -6.91 -13.78 -18.63
N TYR A 613 -5.67 -14.21 -18.40
CA TYR A 613 -5.34 -15.41 -17.63
C TYR A 613 -5.21 -15.15 -16.13
N ILE A 614 -5.53 -16.17 -15.34
CA ILE A 614 -5.54 -16.15 -13.87
C ILE A 614 -4.36 -16.99 -13.38
N PHE A 615 -3.61 -16.45 -12.42
CA PHE A 615 -2.45 -17.14 -11.84
C PHE A 615 -2.83 -18.45 -11.14
N ASN A 616 -1.97 -19.45 -11.26
CA ASN A 616 -2.09 -20.71 -10.54
C ASN A 616 -1.59 -20.54 -9.09
N TYR A 617 -2.42 -19.97 -8.22
CA TYR A 617 -2.08 -19.69 -6.81
C TYR A 617 -1.65 -20.94 -6.00
N GLY A 618 -2.07 -22.13 -6.43
CA GLY A 618 -1.68 -23.41 -5.81
C GLY A 618 -0.25 -23.83 -6.16
N ARG A 619 0.38 -23.21 -7.16
CA ARG A 619 1.74 -23.53 -7.59
C ARG A 619 2.77 -22.73 -6.80
N ASN A 620 3.67 -23.45 -6.12
CA ASN A 620 4.65 -22.89 -5.18
C ASN A 620 5.51 -21.76 -5.79
N GLU A 621 6.00 -21.96 -7.01
CA GLU A 621 6.87 -21.01 -7.69
C GLU A 621 6.10 -19.73 -8.09
N VAL A 622 4.85 -19.86 -8.51
CA VAL A 622 3.94 -18.75 -8.85
C VAL A 622 3.55 -17.97 -7.58
N ARG A 623 3.27 -18.66 -6.49
CA ARG A 623 3.04 -18.07 -5.16
C ARG A 623 4.26 -17.27 -4.68
N SER A 624 5.49 -17.78 -4.86
CA SER A 624 6.71 -17.01 -4.58
C SER A 624 6.93 -15.85 -5.55
N PHE A 625 6.66 -15.99 -6.85
CA PHE A 625 6.73 -14.89 -7.83
C PHE A 625 5.85 -13.71 -7.38
N LEU A 626 4.58 -13.99 -7.04
CA LEU A 626 3.63 -12.96 -6.62
C LEU A 626 4.01 -12.34 -5.26
N ILE A 627 4.25 -13.13 -4.21
CA ILE A 627 4.60 -12.57 -2.88
C ILE A 627 5.94 -11.80 -2.98
N SER A 628 6.90 -12.30 -3.75
CA SER A 628 8.16 -11.58 -3.99
C SER A 628 7.96 -10.28 -4.77
N ASN A 629 6.96 -10.21 -5.65
CA ASN A 629 6.60 -8.98 -6.33
C ASN A 629 6.00 -7.94 -5.39
N ALA A 630 5.12 -8.34 -4.46
CA ALA A 630 4.62 -7.43 -3.42
C ALA A 630 5.77 -6.86 -2.57
N LEU A 631 6.66 -7.73 -2.07
CA LEU A 631 7.80 -7.28 -1.24
C LEU A 631 8.82 -6.46 -2.02
N PHE A 632 8.92 -6.63 -3.34
CA PHE A 632 9.83 -5.86 -4.19
C PHE A 632 9.51 -4.36 -4.18
N TRP A 633 8.23 -3.99 -4.24
CA TRP A 633 7.81 -2.59 -4.20
C TRP A 633 8.04 -1.95 -2.82
N LEU A 634 7.80 -2.71 -1.75
CA LEU A 634 8.05 -2.28 -0.36
C LEU A 634 9.56 -2.13 -0.07
N ASP A 635 10.39 -3.08 -0.51
CA ASP A 635 11.85 -3.10 -0.29
C ASP A 635 12.60 -2.11 -1.19
N LYS A 636 12.41 -2.18 -2.51
CA LYS A 636 13.22 -1.42 -3.48
C LYS A 636 12.70 -0.01 -3.75
N PHE A 637 11.40 0.22 -3.60
CA PHE A 637 10.75 1.50 -3.89
C PHE A 637 10.13 2.16 -2.65
N HIS A 638 10.36 1.62 -1.44
CA HIS A 638 9.98 2.17 -0.14
C HIS A 638 8.46 2.43 0.07
N VAL A 639 7.59 2.00 -0.83
CA VAL A 639 6.16 2.38 -0.79
C VAL A 639 5.47 1.95 0.51
N ASP A 640 4.49 2.73 0.96
CA ASP A 640 3.84 2.57 2.26
C ASP A 640 2.66 1.61 2.25
N GLY A 641 2.18 1.21 1.07
CA GLY A 641 1.11 0.22 0.98
C GLY A 641 0.80 -0.31 -0.41
N LEU A 642 -0.06 -1.34 -0.43
CA LEU A 642 -0.52 -2.02 -1.63
C LEU A 642 -2.05 -2.14 -1.62
N ARG A 643 -2.72 -1.64 -2.67
CA ARG A 643 -4.16 -1.84 -2.93
C ARG A 643 -4.31 -2.99 -3.93
N VAL A 644 -5.17 -3.97 -3.62
CA VAL A 644 -5.48 -5.09 -4.52
C VAL A 644 -6.85 -4.89 -5.13
N ASP A 645 -6.86 -4.81 -6.46
CA ASP A 645 -8.07 -4.72 -7.27
C ASP A 645 -8.82 -6.06 -7.37
N ALA A 646 -10.15 -6.01 -7.48
CA ALA A 646 -11.01 -7.13 -7.82
C ALA A 646 -10.72 -8.43 -7.06
N VAL A 647 -10.54 -8.36 -5.73
CA VAL A 647 -10.24 -9.55 -4.90
C VAL A 647 -11.35 -10.61 -5.03
N ALA A 648 -12.59 -10.19 -5.31
CA ALA A 648 -13.69 -11.09 -5.64
C ALA A 648 -13.44 -11.98 -6.88
N SER A 649 -12.66 -11.52 -7.87
CA SER A 649 -12.30 -12.31 -9.06
C SER A 649 -11.34 -13.46 -8.70
N MET A 650 -10.53 -13.27 -7.67
CA MET A 650 -9.59 -14.25 -7.14
C MET A 650 -10.32 -15.26 -6.24
N LEU A 651 -11.19 -14.77 -5.35
CA LEU A 651 -11.86 -15.55 -4.29
C LEU A 651 -12.84 -16.61 -4.80
N TYR A 652 -13.33 -16.51 -6.04
CA TYR A 652 -14.44 -17.33 -6.52
C TYR A 652 -14.19 -18.03 -7.86
N LEU A 653 -14.43 -19.34 -7.85
CA LEU A 653 -14.37 -20.20 -9.03
C LEU A 653 -15.52 -19.93 -10.01
N ASP A 654 -16.64 -19.35 -9.55
CA ASP A 654 -17.79 -18.98 -10.38
C ASP A 654 -17.81 -17.51 -10.84
N TYR A 655 -16.78 -16.71 -10.50
CA TYR A 655 -16.72 -15.31 -10.91
C TYR A 655 -16.76 -15.15 -12.44
N SER A 656 -17.71 -14.35 -12.95
CA SER A 656 -17.91 -14.09 -14.39
C SER A 656 -18.28 -15.35 -15.22
N ARG A 657 -18.67 -16.47 -14.57
CA ARG A 657 -18.99 -17.76 -15.24
C ARG A 657 -20.44 -18.18 -15.00
N LYS A 658 -21.07 -18.82 -15.99
CA LYS A 658 -22.43 -19.37 -15.89
C LYS A 658 -22.42 -20.77 -15.26
N GLU A 659 -23.60 -21.27 -14.87
CA GLU A 659 -23.77 -22.66 -14.45
C GLU A 659 -23.22 -23.62 -15.52
N GLY A 660 -22.33 -24.54 -15.12
CA GLY A 660 -21.64 -25.47 -16.02
C GLY A 660 -20.36 -24.93 -16.68
N GLU A 661 -20.04 -23.63 -16.54
CA GLU A 661 -18.78 -23.03 -17.03
C GLU A 661 -17.66 -23.02 -15.97
N TRP A 662 -17.93 -23.53 -14.76
CA TRP A 662 -16.99 -23.65 -13.63
C TRP A 662 -17.14 -24.99 -12.89
N GLU A 663 -16.19 -25.31 -12.01
CA GLU A 663 -16.25 -26.46 -11.09
C GLU A 663 -16.02 -26.02 -9.64
N PRO A 664 -16.69 -26.65 -8.66
CA PRO A 664 -16.52 -26.35 -7.25
C PRO A 664 -15.17 -26.83 -6.69
N ASN A 665 -14.83 -26.33 -5.51
CA ASN A 665 -13.69 -26.80 -4.72
C ASN A 665 -13.92 -28.21 -4.15
N GLU A 666 -12.89 -28.80 -3.50
CA GLU A 666 -12.93 -30.16 -2.95
C GLU A 666 -14.02 -30.39 -1.88
N PHE A 667 -14.57 -29.31 -1.29
CA PHE A 667 -15.66 -29.35 -0.31
C PHE A 667 -17.04 -29.06 -0.93
N GLY A 668 -17.12 -28.87 -2.25
CA GLY A 668 -18.35 -28.59 -2.99
C GLY A 668 -18.77 -27.11 -3.03
N GLY A 669 -17.92 -26.20 -2.56
CA GLY A 669 -18.17 -24.75 -2.54
C GLY A 669 -17.64 -24.01 -3.77
N ARG A 670 -17.92 -22.70 -3.86
CA ARG A 670 -17.47 -21.82 -4.96
C ARG A 670 -16.15 -21.09 -4.66
N GLU A 671 -15.60 -21.30 -3.48
CA GLU A 671 -14.45 -20.58 -2.94
C GLU A 671 -13.14 -21.13 -3.52
N ASN A 672 -12.28 -20.24 -4.04
CA ASN A 672 -10.95 -20.58 -4.54
C ASN A 672 -9.97 -20.70 -3.36
N LEU A 673 -9.80 -21.92 -2.86
CA LEU A 673 -9.04 -22.20 -1.63
C LEU A 673 -7.56 -21.82 -1.77
N GLU A 674 -7.01 -22.02 -2.97
CA GLU A 674 -5.66 -21.70 -3.36
C GLU A 674 -5.42 -20.17 -3.34
N ALA A 675 -6.35 -19.39 -3.90
CA ALA A 675 -6.30 -17.92 -3.81
C ALA A 675 -6.47 -17.40 -2.38
N ILE A 676 -7.37 -18.01 -1.59
CA ILE A 676 -7.56 -17.65 -0.17
C ILE A 676 -6.30 -17.93 0.64
N SER A 677 -5.62 -19.04 0.40
CA SER A 677 -4.34 -19.39 1.02
C SER A 677 -3.25 -18.38 0.63
N PHE A 678 -3.14 -18.06 -0.65
CA PHE A 678 -2.22 -17.04 -1.17
C PHE A 678 -2.44 -15.66 -0.55
N LEU A 679 -3.69 -15.16 -0.50
CA LEU A 679 -4.00 -13.84 0.04
C LEU A 679 -3.71 -13.73 1.55
N LYS A 680 -3.92 -14.81 2.31
CA LYS A 680 -3.55 -14.86 3.73
C LYS A 680 -2.04 -14.82 3.91
N GLU A 681 -1.31 -15.65 3.17
CA GLU A 681 0.16 -15.69 3.23
C GLU A 681 0.80 -14.36 2.79
N PHE A 682 0.30 -13.75 1.72
CA PHE A 682 0.72 -12.42 1.26
C PHE A 682 0.63 -11.39 2.40
N ASN A 683 -0.53 -11.28 3.07
CA ASN A 683 -0.71 -10.35 4.17
C ASN A 683 0.17 -10.71 5.38
N GLU A 684 0.26 -12.00 5.75
CA GLU A 684 1.12 -12.46 6.85
C GLU A 684 2.61 -12.13 6.63
N VAL A 685 3.10 -12.25 5.39
CA VAL A 685 4.48 -11.93 5.03
C VAL A 685 4.71 -10.41 4.99
N VAL A 686 3.79 -9.64 4.39
CA VAL A 686 3.86 -8.17 4.36
C VAL A 686 3.90 -7.59 5.77
N TYR A 687 2.96 -7.92 6.65
CA TYR A 687 2.96 -7.38 8.02
C TYR A 687 4.07 -7.93 8.93
N LYS A 688 4.73 -9.02 8.54
CA LYS A 688 5.92 -9.56 9.24
C LYS A 688 7.20 -8.78 8.91
N GLU A 689 7.36 -8.35 7.66
CA GLU A 689 8.60 -7.72 7.17
C GLU A 689 8.49 -6.19 7.08
N PHE A 690 7.28 -5.69 6.79
CA PHE A 690 6.91 -4.27 6.73
C PHE A 690 5.73 -3.99 7.67
N PRO A 691 5.91 -4.09 9.00
CA PRO A 691 4.85 -3.98 10.01
C PRO A 691 4.24 -2.57 10.16
N ASP A 692 4.73 -1.61 9.39
CA ASP A 692 4.26 -0.22 9.34
C ASP A 692 3.64 0.16 7.98
N ALA A 693 3.60 -0.76 7.02
CA ALA A 693 2.88 -0.62 5.75
C ALA A 693 1.38 -0.95 5.89
N VAL A 694 0.60 -0.68 4.84
CA VAL A 694 -0.84 -1.01 4.76
C VAL A 694 -1.19 -1.85 3.53
N THR A 695 -2.14 -2.77 3.69
CA THR A 695 -2.75 -3.53 2.58
C THR A 695 -4.24 -3.24 2.50
N ILE A 696 -4.74 -3.00 1.29
CA ILE A 696 -6.12 -2.58 1.02
C ILE A 696 -6.74 -3.52 -0.01
N ALA A 697 -8.00 -3.91 0.18
CA ALA A 697 -8.74 -4.75 -0.76
C ALA A 697 -9.96 -4.03 -1.34
N GLU A 698 -10.15 -4.10 -2.66
CA GLU A 698 -11.48 -3.99 -3.27
C GLU A 698 -12.11 -5.40 -3.28
N GLU A 699 -13.28 -5.52 -2.66
CA GLU A 699 -14.03 -6.79 -2.60
C GLU A 699 -15.53 -6.49 -2.56
N SER A 700 -16.22 -6.82 -3.64
CA SER A 700 -17.55 -6.31 -4.00
C SER A 700 -18.71 -7.29 -3.74
N THR A 701 -18.45 -8.50 -3.25
CA THR A 701 -19.44 -9.58 -3.05
C THR A 701 -19.82 -9.85 -1.59
N ALA A 702 -19.35 -9.01 -0.67
CA ALA A 702 -19.56 -9.10 0.77
C ALA A 702 -18.92 -10.33 1.43
N TRP A 703 -17.72 -10.72 0.98
CA TRP A 703 -16.86 -11.65 1.72
C TRP A 703 -16.64 -11.14 3.15
N PRO A 704 -16.76 -11.99 4.19
CA PRO A 704 -16.60 -11.58 5.58
C PRO A 704 -15.15 -11.63 6.06
N MET A 705 -14.78 -10.73 6.97
CA MET A 705 -13.47 -10.67 7.62
C MET A 705 -12.30 -10.42 6.66
N VAL A 706 -12.54 -9.65 5.58
CA VAL A 706 -11.50 -9.29 4.60
C VAL A 706 -10.35 -8.55 5.29
N SER A 707 -10.68 -7.52 6.08
CA SER A 707 -9.73 -6.64 6.76
C SER A 707 -9.45 -7.05 8.22
N LYS A 708 -9.49 -8.35 8.49
CA LYS A 708 -9.29 -8.93 9.84
C LYS A 708 -8.16 -9.97 9.82
N PRO A 709 -7.47 -10.19 10.95
CA PRO A 709 -6.31 -11.08 11.00
C PRO A 709 -6.60 -12.51 10.58
N THR A 710 -5.64 -13.14 9.92
CA THR A 710 -5.72 -14.50 9.39
C THR A 710 -5.97 -15.55 10.48
N TYR A 711 -5.39 -15.36 11.67
CA TYR A 711 -5.51 -16.26 12.82
C TYR A 711 -6.91 -16.29 13.46
N ILE A 712 -7.83 -15.38 13.09
CA ILE A 712 -9.27 -15.47 13.42
C ILE A 712 -10.14 -15.81 12.20
N GLY A 713 -9.52 -16.25 11.10
CA GLY A 713 -10.19 -16.71 9.88
C GLY A 713 -10.24 -15.68 8.74
N GLY A 714 -9.87 -14.41 8.99
CA GLY A 714 -9.90 -13.35 7.97
C GLY A 714 -8.88 -13.51 6.83
N LEU A 715 -8.92 -12.61 5.85
CA LEU A 715 -7.96 -12.60 4.73
C LEU A 715 -6.65 -11.86 5.05
N GLY A 716 -6.61 -11.12 6.18
CA GLY A 716 -5.40 -10.45 6.67
C GLY A 716 -5.19 -9.02 6.19
N PHE A 717 -6.07 -8.45 5.35
CA PHE A 717 -5.90 -7.08 4.87
C PHE A 717 -5.99 -6.04 6.01
N GLY A 718 -5.35 -4.89 5.82
CA GLY A 718 -5.44 -3.76 6.75
C GLY A 718 -6.76 -2.99 6.62
N MET A 719 -7.23 -2.80 5.38
CA MET A 719 -8.48 -2.10 5.05
C MET A 719 -9.24 -2.75 3.88
N LYS A 720 -10.53 -2.37 3.73
CA LYS A 720 -11.39 -2.76 2.59
C LYS A 720 -12.14 -1.54 2.04
N TRP A 721 -12.29 -1.43 0.72
CA TRP A 721 -13.15 -0.42 0.08
C TRP A 721 -14.65 -0.66 0.39
N MET A 722 -15.36 0.36 0.85
CA MET A 722 -16.79 0.31 1.21
C MET A 722 -17.68 0.51 -0.03
N MET A 723 -17.62 -0.42 -0.99
CA MET A 723 -18.32 -0.32 -2.28
C MET A 723 -19.84 -0.09 -2.15
N GLY A 724 -20.48 -0.65 -1.11
CA GLY A 724 -21.89 -0.39 -0.81
C GLY A 724 -22.17 1.07 -0.48
N TRP A 725 -21.38 1.69 0.40
CA TRP A 725 -21.50 3.13 0.71
C TRP A 725 -21.25 4.01 -0.52
N MET A 726 -20.30 3.64 -1.38
CA MET A 726 -20.03 4.37 -2.62
C MET A 726 -21.28 4.36 -3.51
N HIS A 727 -21.86 3.19 -3.74
CA HIS A 727 -23.06 3.03 -4.57
C HIS A 727 -24.28 3.74 -3.96
N ASP A 728 -24.59 3.45 -2.69
CA ASP A 728 -25.68 4.07 -1.93
C ASP A 728 -25.58 5.61 -1.95
N THR A 729 -24.38 6.14 -1.68
CA THR A 729 -24.15 7.59 -1.61
C THR A 729 -24.26 8.25 -2.97
N LEU A 730 -23.63 7.70 -4.02
CA LEU A 730 -23.74 8.27 -5.37
C LEU A 730 -25.16 8.15 -5.93
N GLU A 731 -25.88 7.06 -5.66
CA GLU A 731 -27.29 6.93 -6.04
C GLU A 731 -28.13 8.00 -5.33
N TYR A 732 -27.99 8.16 -4.00
CA TYR A 732 -28.73 9.16 -3.22
C TYR A 732 -28.46 10.60 -3.68
N PHE A 733 -27.19 10.95 -3.92
CA PHE A 733 -26.82 12.29 -4.40
C PHE A 733 -27.24 12.56 -5.84
N SER A 734 -27.34 11.53 -6.71
CA SER A 734 -27.86 11.71 -8.08
C SER A 734 -29.35 12.06 -8.15
N LYS A 735 -30.13 11.69 -7.12
CA LYS A 735 -31.58 11.95 -7.06
C LYS A 735 -31.86 13.42 -6.78
N ASP A 736 -32.82 13.98 -7.51
CA ASP A 736 -33.41 15.30 -7.25
C ASP A 736 -33.74 15.44 -5.74
N PRO A 737 -33.33 16.54 -5.08
CA PRO A 737 -33.54 16.74 -3.65
C PRO A 737 -34.99 16.55 -3.18
N LEU A 738 -35.99 16.82 -4.02
CA LEU A 738 -37.42 16.62 -3.70
C LEU A 738 -37.77 15.15 -3.40
N TYR A 739 -37.04 14.19 -3.99
CA TYR A 739 -37.29 12.76 -3.81
C TYR A 739 -36.39 12.10 -2.75
N ARG A 740 -35.36 12.78 -2.23
CA ARG A 740 -34.40 12.21 -1.27
C ARG A 740 -35.03 11.69 0.01
N ARG A 741 -36.16 12.27 0.45
CA ARG A 741 -36.99 11.76 1.55
C ARG A 741 -37.46 10.32 1.38
N HIS A 742 -37.63 9.85 0.14
CA HIS A 742 -38.01 8.46 -0.15
C HIS A 742 -36.81 7.50 -0.14
N HIS A 743 -35.59 8.02 0.07
CA HIS A 743 -34.32 7.30 0.03
C HIS A 743 -33.43 7.60 1.25
N GLN A 744 -33.98 8.10 2.36
CA GLN A 744 -33.26 8.36 3.61
C GLN A 744 -32.55 7.09 4.15
N ASN A 745 -33.14 5.91 3.92
CA ASN A 745 -32.50 4.64 4.23
C ASN A 745 -31.20 4.43 3.42
N THR A 746 -31.16 4.83 2.15
CA THR A 746 -29.96 4.65 1.29
C THR A 746 -28.75 5.38 1.89
N ILE A 747 -28.87 6.66 2.26
CA ILE A 747 -27.75 7.44 2.82
C ILE A 747 -27.37 7.08 4.28
N THR A 748 -28.17 6.22 4.94
CA THR A 748 -27.93 5.79 6.33
C THR A 748 -27.59 4.29 6.45
N PHE A 749 -27.88 3.47 5.44
CA PHE A 749 -27.78 2.01 5.51
C PHE A 749 -26.36 1.52 5.78
N SER A 750 -25.36 2.18 5.21
CA SER A 750 -23.92 1.95 5.45
C SER A 750 -23.57 1.87 6.95
N SER A 751 -24.19 2.70 7.79
CA SER A 751 -23.91 2.75 9.23
C SER A 751 -24.22 1.44 9.98
N ASN A 752 -25.07 0.57 9.42
CA ASN A 752 -25.38 -0.73 10.01
C ASN A 752 -24.18 -1.70 9.93
N TYR A 753 -23.31 -1.55 8.92
CA TYR A 753 -22.15 -2.42 8.71
C TYR A 753 -20.80 -1.70 8.73
N ALA A 754 -20.75 -0.36 8.86
CA ALA A 754 -19.54 0.46 8.79
C ALA A 754 -18.38 0.12 9.76
N PHE A 755 -18.58 -0.85 10.65
CA PHE A 755 -17.62 -1.31 11.66
C PHE A 755 -17.34 -2.83 11.61
N THR A 756 -17.96 -3.56 10.67
CA THR A 756 -17.64 -4.99 10.45
C THR A 756 -16.26 -5.16 9.83
N GLU A 757 -15.80 -4.19 9.04
CA GLU A 757 -14.48 -4.12 8.41
C GLU A 757 -13.82 -2.75 8.70
N ASN A 758 -12.51 -2.67 8.49
CA ASN A 758 -11.73 -1.45 8.57
C ASN A 758 -11.89 -0.69 7.24
N PHE A 759 -13.02 0.01 7.10
CA PHE A 759 -13.43 0.49 5.78
C PHE A 759 -12.73 1.78 5.32
N MET A 760 -12.33 1.80 4.05
CA MET A 760 -12.05 3.01 3.27
C MET A 760 -13.29 3.40 2.46
N LEU A 761 -13.54 4.70 2.30
CA LEU A 761 -14.61 5.24 1.47
C LEU A 761 -14.06 5.69 0.11
N PRO A 762 -14.24 4.93 -0.99
CA PRO A 762 -13.74 5.30 -2.30
C PRO A 762 -14.73 6.16 -3.09
N LEU A 763 -14.20 7.19 -3.75
CA LEU A 763 -14.80 7.82 -4.94
C LEU A 763 -13.74 7.77 -6.04
N SER A 764 -13.58 6.57 -6.62
CA SER A 764 -12.43 6.18 -7.43
C SER A 764 -12.59 6.42 -8.94
N HIS A 765 -11.52 6.18 -9.70
CA HIS A 765 -11.44 6.29 -11.15
C HIS A 765 -12.59 5.60 -11.89
N ASP A 766 -12.95 4.38 -11.46
CA ASP A 766 -14.05 3.59 -12.00
C ASP A 766 -15.40 4.31 -11.99
N GLU A 767 -15.63 5.25 -11.07
CA GLU A 767 -16.90 5.94 -10.93
C GLU A 767 -17.02 7.19 -11.81
N VAL A 768 -15.99 7.56 -12.57
CA VAL A 768 -16.00 8.74 -13.46
C VAL A 768 -15.71 8.41 -14.93
N VAL A 769 -16.05 7.19 -15.36
CA VAL A 769 -15.79 6.64 -16.71
C VAL A 769 -17.01 5.89 -17.27
N TYR A 770 -16.91 5.42 -18.52
CA TYR A 770 -17.86 4.52 -19.20
C TYR A 770 -19.32 4.99 -19.20
N GLY A 771 -19.57 6.30 -19.27
CA GLY A 771 -20.92 6.87 -19.26
C GLY A 771 -21.51 7.11 -17.86
N LYS A 772 -20.77 6.80 -16.78
CA LYS A 772 -21.20 7.05 -15.39
C LYS A 772 -21.20 8.53 -15.01
N GLN A 773 -20.63 9.42 -15.83
CA GLN A 773 -20.41 10.85 -15.60
C GLN A 773 -19.42 11.18 -14.46
N SER A 774 -18.79 12.35 -14.54
CA SER A 774 -17.99 12.91 -13.44
C SER A 774 -18.82 13.13 -12.19
N ILE A 775 -18.18 13.15 -11.00
CA ILE A 775 -18.88 13.33 -9.72
C ILE A 775 -19.71 14.63 -9.71
N LEU A 776 -19.24 15.72 -10.35
CA LEU A 776 -20.01 16.97 -10.47
C LEU A 776 -21.26 16.81 -11.35
N ASN A 777 -21.17 16.09 -12.48
CA ASN A 777 -22.29 15.96 -13.40
C ASN A 777 -23.36 14.94 -12.98
N LYS A 778 -23.01 13.97 -12.13
CA LYS A 778 -24.00 13.13 -11.41
C LYS A 778 -24.98 13.96 -10.58
N MET A 779 -24.61 15.17 -10.15
CA MET A 779 -25.43 16.00 -9.27
C MET A 779 -26.61 16.64 -9.99
N PRO A 780 -27.81 16.69 -9.40
CA PRO A 780 -28.99 17.33 -10.00
C PRO A 780 -29.02 18.84 -9.79
N GLY A 781 -29.81 19.52 -10.63
CA GLY A 781 -30.11 20.95 -10.52
C GLY A 781 -29.29 21.85 -11.47
N ASP A 782 -29.33 23.15 -11.19
CA ASP A 782 -28.47 24.15 -11.83
C ASP A 782 -27.02 24.07 -11.33
N GLU A 783 -26.14 24.91 -11.90
CA GLU A 783 -24.72 24.98 -11.55
C GLU A 783 -24.48 25.14 -10.04
N TRP A 784 -25.20 26.06 -9.38
CA TRP A 784 -25.03 26.29 -7.94
C TRP A 784 -25.43 25.06 -7.13
N ASN A 785 -26.57 24.43 -7.47
CA ASN A 785 -27.03 23.21 -6.82
C ASN A 785 -26.08 22.02 -7.09
N LYS A 786 -25.46 21.92 -8.27
CA LYS A 786 -24.43 20.90 -8.56
C LYS A 786 -23.22 21.06 -7.64
N PHE A 787 -22.67 22.26 -7.51
CA PHE A 787 -21.53 22.52 -6.62
C PHE A 787 -21.90 22.40 -5.14
N ALA A 788 -23.09 22.84 -4.72
CA ALA A 788 -23.57 22.67 -3.34
C ALA A 788 -23.76 21.19 -2.97
N ASN A 789 -24.31 20.37 -3.87
CA ASN A 789 -24.37 18.92 -3.71
C ASN A 789 -22.96 18.32 -3.57
N LEU A 790 -22.01 18.72 -4.43
CA LEU A 790 -20.64 18.20 -4.40
C LEU A 790 -19.93 18.52 -3.08
N ARG A 791 -20.06 19.75 -2.58
CA ARG A 791 -19.55 20.12 -1.24
C ARG A 791 -20.22 19.34 -0.12
N THR A 792 -21.52 19.09 -0.22
CA THR A 792 -22.28 18.32 0.78
C THR A 792 -21.84 16.86 0.79
N LEU A 793 -21.64 16.25 -0.38
CA LEU A 793 -21.10 14.89 -0.53
C LEU A 793 -19.74 14.78 0.14
N TYR A 794 -18.78 15.64 -0.21
CA TYR A 794 -17.43 15.59 0.38
C TYR A 794 -17.45 15.87 1.89
N SER A 795 -18.27 16.82 2.34
CA SER A 795 -18.38 17.14 3.77
C SER A 795 -19.06 16.02 4.58
N TYR A 796 -19.96 15.25 3.98
CA TYR A 796 -20.54 14.03 4.57
C TYR A 796 -19.55 12.86 4.54
N MET A 797 -18.86 12.63 3.42
CA MET A 797 -17.82 11.60 3.26
C MET A 797 -16.72 11.74 4.33
N PHE A 798 -16.24 12.96 4.57
CA PHE A 798 -15.24 13.23 5.61
C PHE A 798 -15.79 13.06 7.04
N ALA A 799 -17.08 13.33 7.26
CA ALA A 799 -17.76 13.11 8.53
C ALA A 799 -18.04 11.62 8.83
N HIS A 800 -18.31 10.82 7.81
CA HIS A 800 -18.63 9.39 7.94
C HIS A 800 -17.45 8.59 8.52
N PRO A 801 -17.69 7.48 9.27
CA PRO A 801 -16.65 6.52 9.66
C PRO A 801 -15.81 5.99 8.48
N GLY A 802 -14.65 5.41 8.78
CA GLY A 802 -13.67 4.95 7.77
C GLY A 802 -12.70 6.01 7.25
N THR A 803 -11.73 5.58 6.43
CA THR A 803 -10.72 6.43 5.75
C THR A 803 -11.26 6.96 4.41
N LYS A 804 -10.53 7.84 3.71
CA LYS A 804 -11.04 8.58 2.52
C LYS A 804 -10.16 8.34 1.30
N LEU A 805 -10.76 8.10 0.13
CA LEU A 805 -10.08 8.08 -1.17
C LEU A 805 -10.90 8.86 -2.21
N LEU A 806 -10.23 9.74 -2.95
CA LEU A 806 -10.83 10.54 -4.02
C LEU A 806 -9.92 10.55 -5.25
N PHE A 807 -10.47 10.25 -6.42
CA PHE A 807 -9.73 10.29 -7.69
C PHE A 807 -9.45 11.71 -8.19
N MET A 808 -8.32 11.84 -8.87
CA MET A 808 -7.89 13.06 -9.55
C MET A 808 -8.94 13.61 -10.56
N GLY A 809 -9.06 14.94 -10.62
CA GLY A 809 -10.12 15.65 -11.34
C GLY A 809 -11.34 15.91 -10.47
N ALA A 810 -11.71 15.00 -9.56
CA ALA A 810 -12.87 15.20 -8.70
C ALA A 810 -12.62 16.27 -7.61
N GLU A 811 -11.37 16.55 -7.26
CA GLU A 811 -10.99 17.50 -6.21
C GLU A 811 -11.19 18.98 -6.58
N PHE A 812 -11.30 19.29 -7.88
CA PHE A 812 -11.77 20.57 -8.39
C PHE A 812 -13.16 20.46 -9.07
N GLY A 813 -13.79 19.28 -9.03
CA GLY A 813 -15.07 19.02 -9.67
C GLY A 813 -14.99 19.12 -11.20
N GLN A 814 -14.09 18.39 -11.84
CA GLN A 814 -13.99 18.31 -13.31
C GLN A 814 -15.35 18.00 -13.96
N THR A 815 -15.64 18.63 -15.10
CA THR A 815 -16.94 18.46 -15.76
C THR A 815 -17.01 17.18 -16.59
N THR A 816 -15.95 16.86 -17.34
CA THR A 816 -15.88 15.66 -18.18
C THR A 816 -15.55 14.39 -17.39
N GLU A 817 -15.98 13.24 -17.91
CA GLU A 817 -15.47 11.93 -17.49
C GLU A 817 -13.94 11.86 -17.66
N TRP A 818 -13.29 11.03 -16.85
CA TRP A 818 -11.86 10.84 -16.98
C TRP A 818 -11.53 10.16 -18.32
N ASN A 819 -10.55 10.72 -19.02
CA ASN A 819 -9.99 10.14 -20.24
C ASN A 819 -8.46 9.98 -20.07
N HIS A 820 -8.00 8.74 -20.08
CA HIS A 820 -6.59 8.38 -19.96
C HIS A 820 -5.72 8.91 -21.11
N ASP A 821 -6.27 9.14 -22.31
CA ASP A 821 -5.55 9.77 -23.44
C ASP A 821 -5.41 11.30 -23.30
N SER A 822 -6.18 11.93 -22.41
CA SER A 822 -6.15 13.37 -22.16
C SER A 822 -5.27 13.76 -20.97
N SER A 823 -5.10 15.08 -20.77
CA SER A 823 -4.80 15.66 -19.45
C SER A 823 -6.12 15.93 -18.72
N LEU A 824 -6.10 15.97 -17.39
CA LEU A 824 -7.18 16.59 -16.62
C LEU A 824 -7.41 18.06 -17.03
N GLU A 825 -8.62 18.56 -16.81
CA GLU A 825 -9.11 19.88 -17.23
C GLU A 825 -8.59 21.05 -16.36
N TRP A 826 -7.27 21.15 -16.15
CA TRP A 826 -6.63 22.16 -15.28
C TRP A 826 -6.98 23.62 -15.57
N HIS A 827 -7.51 23.93 -16.76
CA HIS A 827 -8.02 25.28 -17.05
C HIS A 827 -9.16 25.68 -16.09
N LEU A 828 -9.99 24.71 -15.69
CA LEU A 828 -11.13 24.91 -14.77
C LEU A 828 -10.69 25.43 -13.39
N THR A 829 -9.47 25.13 -12.90
CA THR A 829 -9.02 25.64 -11.59
C THR A 829 -8.80 27.15 -11.56
N ASN A 830 -8.87 27.84 -12.71
CA ASN A 830 -8.88 29.30 -12.80
C ASN A 830 -10.31 29.88 -12.69
N GLU A 831 -11.32 29.03 -12.77
CA GLU A 831 -12.73 29.40 -12.68
C GLU A 831 -13.23 29.28 -11.24
N GLN A 832 -13.98 30.29 -10.80
CA GLN A 832 -14.26 30.46 -9.37
C GLN A 832 -15.04 29.30 -8.72
N PRO A 833 -16.02 28.64 -9.38
CA PRO A 833 -16.72 27.49 -8.78
C PRO A 833 -15.79 26.31 -8.48
N HIS A 834 -14.91 25.96 -9.42
CA HIS A 834 -13.99 24.83 -9.30
C HIS A 834 -12.88 25.10 -8.26
N ALA A 835 -12.29 26.29 -8.26
CA ALA A 835 -11.32 26.72 -7.24
C ALA A 835 -11.91 26.69 -5.81
N ARG A 836 -13.21 26.97 -5.67
CA ARG A 836 -13.94 26.88 -4.41
C ARG A 836 -14.18 25.44 -3.93
N ILE A 837 -14.27 24.47 -4.83
CA ILE A 837 -14.28 23.04 -4.45
C ILE A 837 -12.91 22.60 -3.95
N GLN A 838 -11.81 23.06 -4.57
CA GLN A 838 -10.46 22.82 -4.05
C GLN A 838 -10.29 23.39 -2.65
N GLU A 839 -10.73 24.63 -2.41
CA GLU A 839 -10.72 25.26 -1.07
C GLU A 839 -11.59 24.50 -0.06
N THR A 840 -12.72 23.91 -0.49
CA THR A 840 -13.56 23.04 0.36
C THR A 840 -12.77 21.81 0.82
N LEU A 841 -12.09 21.13 -0.10
CA LEU A 841 -11.31 19.93 0.23
C LEU A 841 -10.04 20.24 1.01
N LYS A 842 -9.37 21.38 0.75
CA LYS A 842 -8.25 21.87 1.56
C LYS A 842 -8.65 22.01 3.02
N GLU A 843 -9.80 22.63 3.29
CA GLU A 843 -10.29 22.81 4.66
C GLU A 843 -10.76 21.48 5.27
N LEU A 844 -11.45 20.61 4.52
CA LEU A 844 -11.85 19.28 5.01
C LEU A 844 -10.64 18.39 5.34
N ASN A 845 -9.62 18.36 4.50
CA ASN A 845 -8.36 17.66 4.76
C ASN A 845 -7.60 18.24 5.97
N LYS A 846 -7.61 19.56 6.14
CA LYS A 846 -7.04 20.23 7.32
C LYS A 846 -7.80 19.85 8.59
N LEU A 847 -9.12 19.95 8.58
CA LEU A 847 -10.04 19.57 9.67
C LEU A 847 -9.84 18.10 10.07
N TYR A 848 -9.80 17.21 9.09
CA TYR A 848 -9.59 15.76 9.28
C TYR A 848 -8.25 15.42 9.93
N LYS A 849 -7.19 16.19 9.66
CA LYS A 849 -5.90 16.05 10.34
C LYS A 849 -5.83 16.71 11.71
N GLN A 850 -6.68 17.71 11.97
CA GLN A 850 -6.68 18.48 13.23
C GLN A 850 -7.60 17.91 14.31
N GLU A 851 -8.69 17.23 13.93
CA GLU A 851 -9.75 16.80 14.85
C GLU A 851 -9.72 15.28 15.14
N PRO A 852 -9.28 14.83 16.33
CA PRO A 852 -9.08 13.41 16.65
C PRO A 852 -10.33 12.54 16.45
N ALA A 853 -11.52 13.08 16.73
CA ALA A 853 -12.79 12.38 16.57
C ALA A 853 -13.08 11.89 15.14
N LEU A 854 -12.46 12.49 14.12
CA LEU A 854 -12.67 12.10 12.73
C LEU A 854 -11.86 10.86 12.32
N TYR A 855 -10.77 10.52 13.01
CA TYR A 855 -9.92 9.36 12.68
C TYR A 855 -9.61 8.39 13.83
N GLU A 856 -9.54 8.81 15.09
CA GLU A 856 -9.04 7.97 16.20
C GLU A 856 -9.83 6.67 16.43
N LYS A 857 -11.14 6.71 16.17
CA LYS A 857 -12.06 5.59 16.31
C LYS A 857 -12.76 5.25 14.99
N ALA A 858 -12.10 5.49 13.84
CA ALA A 858 -12.69 5.36 12.51
C ALA A 858 -13.31 3.98 12.20
N PHE A 859 -12.84 2.91 12.86
CA PHE A 859 -13.28 1.52 12.68
C PHE A 859 -13.95 0.92 13.93
N SER A 860 -14.43 1.73 14.87
CA SER A 860 -15.14 1.26 16.07
C SER A 860 -16.50 1.93 16.23
N HIS A 861 -17.51 1.16 16.62
CA HIS A 861 -18.84 1.67 16.99
C HIS A 861 -18.77 2.78 18.06
N GLU A 862 -17.75 2.81 18.92
CA GLU A 862 -17.55 3.88 19.89
C GLU A 862 -17.24 5.25 19.26
N GLY A 863 -16.76 5.28 18.02
CA GLY A 863 -16.39 6.50 17.29
C GLY A 863 -17.56 7.27 16.69
N PHE A 864 -18.79 6.78 16.87
CA PHE A 864 -20.01 7.24 16.21
C PHE A 864 -21.24 7.13 17.13
N GLU A 865 -22.22 8.03 16.99
CA GLU A 865 -23.56 7.90 17.59
C GLU A 865 -24.57 8.69 16.76
N TRP A 866 -25.62 8.05 16.26
CA TRP A 866 -26.75 8.77 15.65
C TRP A 866 -27.47 9.62 16.72
N VAL A 867 -27.62 10.91 16.45
CA VAL A 867 -28.43 11.84 17.26
C VAL A 867 -29.86 11.87 16.75
N ASP A 868 -30.05 12.00 15.44
CA ASP A 868 -31.30 11.66 14.77
C ASP A 868 -31.09 11.25 13.29
N ILE A 869 -31.96 10.37 12.82
CA ILE A 869 -32.05 9.82 11.46
C ILE A 869 -33.47 9.90 10.87
N ASN A 870 -34.48 10.19 11.70
CA ASN A 870 -35.91 10.05 11.41
C ASN A 870 -36.53 11.36 10.90
N ASP A 871 -35.73 12.22 10.25
CA ASP A 871 -36.20 13.41 9.55
C ASP A 871 -36.03 13.25 8.03
N GLU A 872 -36.63 12.18 7.50
CA GLU A 872 -36.68 11.93 6.07
C GLU A 872 -37.39 13.05 5.32
N GLU A 873 -38.49 13.61 5.86
CA GLU A 873 -39.30 14.65 5.21
C GLU A 873 -38.52 15.96 4.99
N ASN A 874 -37.55 16.29 5.84
CA ASN A 874 -36.60 17.37 5.56
C ASN A 874 -35.28 16.89 4.94
N SER A 875 -35.06 15.57 4.87
CA SER A 875 -33.84 14.89 4.45
C SER A 875 -32.61 15.40 5.20
N ILE A 876 -32.72 15.36 6.53
CA ILE A 876 -31.69 15.75 7.49
C ILE A 876 -31.24 14.54 8.30
N VAL A 877 -29.95 14.47 8.60
CA VAL A 877 -29.39 13.53 9.58
C VAL A 877 -28.43 14.26 10.52
N SER A 878 -28.32 13.78 11.76
CA SER A 878 -27.36 14.30 12.73
C SER A 878 -26.71 13.20 13.55
N PHE A 879 -25.40 13.32 13.79
CA PHE A 879 -24.61 12.31 14.49
C PHE A 879 -23.39 12.91 15.19
N LEU A 880 -22.92 12.24 16.23
CA LEU A 880 -21.64 12.51 16.88
C LEU A 880 -20.54 11.68 16.22
N ARG A 881 -19.41 12.32 15.92
CA ARG A 881 -18.10 11.67 15.78
C ARG A 881 -17.34 11.84 17.09
N LYS A 882 -16.65 10.79 17.53
CA LYS A 882 -16.07 10.72 18.89
C LYS A 882 -14.59 10.35 18.89
N GLY A 883 -13.80 11.10 19.66
CA GLY A 883 -12.38 10.82 19.91
C GLY A 883 -12.18 9.83 21.06
N LYS A 884 -10.96 9.74 21.57
CA LYS A 884 -10.71 9.16 22.90
C LYS A 884 -11.21 10.10 24.01
N ASP A 885 -10.92 11.39 23.89
CA ASP A 885 -11.33 12.41 24.86
C ASP A 885 -12.71 13.00 24.53
N PRO A 886 -13.67 13.07 25.48
CA PRO A 886 -15.04 13.52 25.20
C PRO A 886 -15.19 14.98 24.74
N GLU A 887 -14.19 15.83 24.97
CA GLU A 887 -14.18 17.22 24.50
C GLU A 887 -13.79 17.34 23.01
N ASP A 888 -13.23 16.27 22.42
CA ASP A 888 -12.99 16.19 20.97
C ASP A 888 -14.23 15.77 20.17
N ASN A 889 -15.34 15.44 20.84
CA ASN A 889 -16.57 15.02 20.18
C ASN A 889 -17.15 16.13 19.28
N ILE A 890 -17.39 15.80 18.02
CA ILE A 890 -17.98 16.69 17.01
C ILE A 890 -19.41 16.24 16.73
N LEU A 891 -20.37 17.15 16.86
CA LEU A 891 -21.70 17.01 16.32
C LEU A 891 -21.71 17.42 14.85
N VAL A 892 -22.09 16.50 13.97
CA VAL A 892 -22.29 16.74 12.55
C VAL A 892 -23.79 16.82 12.27
N VAL A 893 -24.20 17.79 11.46
CA VAL A 893 -25.58 17.91 10.96
C VAL A 893 -25.53 18.12 9.45
N CYS A 894 -26.21 17.24 8.72
CA CYS A 894 -26.29 17.27 7.25
C CYS A 894 -27.71 17.67 6.82
N ASN A 895 -27.83 18.59 5.87
CA ASN A 895 -29.07 18.92 5.17
C ASN A 895 -28.90 18.61 3.68
N PHE A 896 -29.64 17.63 3.18
CA PHE A 896 -29.51 17.16 1.81
C PHE A 896 -30.47 17.84 0.81
N VAL A 897 -31.16 18.92 1.20
CA VAL A 897 -32.05 19.71 0.31
C VAL A 897 -31.68 21.19 0.26
N PRO A 898 -31.95 21.92 -0.84
CA PRO A 898 -31.58 23.33 -1.02
C PRO A 898 -32.50 24.31 -0.26
N VAL A 899 -33.02 23.89 0.90
CA VAL A 899 -33.93 24.66 1.74
C VAL A 899 -33.29 24.83 3.12
N PRO A 900 -32.97 26.06 3.57
CA PRO A 900 -32.38 26.28 4.88
C PRO A 900 -33.42 26.05 5.98
N ARG A 901 -32.98 25.61 7.16
CA ARG A 901 -33.86 25.35 8.31
C ARG A 901 -33.49 26.23 9.48
N GLU A 902 -34.24 27.31 9.68
CA GLU A 902 -34.10 28.19 10.84
C GLU A 902 -34.69 27.57 12.12
N ASN A 903 -34.07 27.85 13.26
CA ASN A 903 -34.51 27.41 14.60
C ASN A 903 -34.64 25.89 14.76
N TYR A 904 -33.95 25.10 13.92
CA TYR A 904 -33.97 23.65 13.96
C TYR A 904 -33.30 23.16 15.24
N ARG A 905 -33.90 22.19 15.93
CA ARG A 905 -33.47 21.81 17.29
C ARG A 905 -32.74 20.46 17.31
N ILE A 906 -31.51 20.46 17.81
CA ILE A 906 -30.69 19.25 17.99
C ILE A 906 -30.47 18.98 19.47
N GLY A 907 -30.80 17.78 19.95
CA GLY A 907 -30.46 17.32 21.30
C GLY A 907 -28.96 17.17 21.50
N VAL A 908 -28.43 17.63 22.64
CA VAL A 908 -27.00 17.52 23.00
C VAL A 908 -26.82 16.95 24.40
N GLN A 909 -25.89 16.00 24.54
CA GLN A 909 -25.62 15.29 25.80
C GLN A 909 -25.14 16.24 26.92
N GLN A 910 -24.40 17.29 26.57
CA GLN A 910 -23.78 18.22 27.51
C GLN A 910 -24.34 19.64 27.35
N SER A 911 -24.63 20.29 28.48
CA SER A 911 -24.89 21.72 28.52
C SER A 911 -23.60 22.53 28.40
N GLY A 912 -23.68 23.71 27.80
CA GLY A 912 -22.55 24.61 27.60
C GLY A 912 -22.66 25.40 26.29
N SER A 913 -21.50 25.82 25.78
CA SER A 913 -21.38 26.43 24.46
C SER A 913 -20.91 25.47 23.40
N TRP A 914 -21.37 25.71 22.19
CA TRP A 914 -21.00 25.03 20.96
C TRP A 914 -20.58 26.07 19.93
N LYS A 915 -19.60 25.71 19.10
CA LYS A 915 -19.06 26.52 18.02
C LYS A 915 -19.11 25.75 16.71
N GLU A 916 -19.54 26.41 15.65
CA GLU A 916 -19.42 25.94 14.27
C GLU A 916 -17.92 25.97 13.89
N ILE A 917 -17.31 24.80 13.68
CA ILE A 917 -15.89 24.66 13.33
C ILE A 917 -15.66 24.47 11.82
N PHE A 918 -16.68 24.01 11.10
CA PHE A 918 -16.72 23.95 9.63
C PHE A 918 -18.17 24.01 9.15
N ASN A 919 -18.39 24.65 8.00
CA ASN A 919 -19.70 24.80 7.35
C ASN A 919 -19.51 24.80 5.83
N SER A 920 -20.09 23.83 5.12
CA SER A 920 -19.90 23.69 3.67
C SER A 920 -20.66 24.73 2.83
N ASP A 921 -21.43 25.63 3.46
CA ASP A 921 -22.13 26.75 2.81
C ASP A 921 -21.41 28.10 2.96
N GLU A 922 -20.20 28.15 3.54
CA GLU A 922 -19.45 29.41 3.57
C GLU A 922 -19.20 29.98 2.16
N GLU A 923 -19.24 31.32 2.03
CA GLU A 923 -19.00 32.02 0.76
C GLU A 923 -17.62 31.70 0.13
N ARG A 924 -16.61 31.40 0.94
CA ARG A 924 -15.28 30.95 0.47
C ARG A 924 -15.32 29.60 -0.26
N PHE A 925 -16.35 28.80 -0.03
CA PHE A 925 -16.63 27.56 -0.75
C PHE A 925 -17.71 27.74 -1.84
N GLY A 926 -18.27 28.94 -2.00
CA GLY A 926 -19.35 29.22 -2.97
C GLY A 926 -20.74 28.80 -2.50
N GLY A 927 -20.96 28.69 -1.19
CA GLY A 927 -22.29 28.58 -0.63
C GLY A 927 -23.03 29.91 -0.50
N SER A 928 -24.27 29.85 0.00
CA SER A 928 -25.14 30.99 0.27
C SER A 928 -24.76 31.80 1.52
N ASN A 929 -23.74 31.34 2.24
CA ASN A 929 -23.17 31.95 3.45
C ASN A 929 -24.16 32.00 4.64
N VAL A 930 -25.11 31.06 4.70
CA VAL A 930 -25.96 30.86 5.88
C VAL A 930 -25.11 30.27 7.00
N ARG A 931 -25.12 30.93 8.18
CA ARG A 931 -24.24 30.64 9.31
C ARG A 931 -25.02 30.69 10.63
N ASN A 932 -24.52 29.95 11.62
CA ASN A 932 -24.93 30.13 13.01
C ASN A 932 -24.16 31.29 13.67
N SER A 933 -24.63 31.72 14.84
CA SER A 933 -23.89 32.66 15.70
C SER A 933 -22.58 32.04 16.20
N GLU A 934 -21.51 32.85 16.38
CA GLU A 934 -20.17 32.38 16.79
C GLU A 934 -20.15 31.51 18.07
N LYS A 935 -21.15 31.70 18.94
CA LYS A 935 -21.34 30.96 20.19
C LYS A 935 -22.80 30.55 20.34
N ILE A 936 -23.09 29.29 20.03
CA ILE A 936 -24.41 28.66 20.21
C ILE A 936 -24.47 28.15 21.65
N ASN A 937 -25.49 28.52 22.43
CA ASN A 937 -25.63 28.05 23.80
C ASN A 937 -26.72 26.97 23.87
N SER A 938 -26.50 25.92 24.67
CA SER A 938 -27.53 24.91 24.96
C SER A 938 -28.63 25.49 25.86
N GLU A 939 -29.87 25.11 25.60
CA GLU A 939 -31.00 25.30 26.51
C GLU A 939 -31.38 23.98 27.19
N GLU A 940 -31.91 24.04 28.41
CA GLU A 940 -32.49 22.89 29.14
C GLU A 940 -33.89 22.54 28.58
N LEU A 941 -33.94 22.30 27.28
CA LEU A 941 -35.11 21.88 26.53
C LEU A 941 -34.84 20.49 25.94
N PRO A 942 -35.53 19.43 26.39
CA PRO A 942 -35.27 18.08 25.92
C PRO A 942 -35.57 17.89 24.43
N ALA A 943 -34.61 17.31 23.70
CA ALA A 943 -34.75 16.91 22.30
C ALA A 943 -33.87 15.67 22.03
N HIS A 944 -34.26 14.83 21.08
CA HIS A 944 -33.50 13.64 20.63
C HIS A 944 -32.99 12.76 21.79
N ARG A 945 -33.86 12.53 22.79
CA ARG A 945 -33.61 11.78 24.04
C ARG A 945 -32.53 12.39 24.97
N GLN A 946 -32.05 13.60 24.70
CA GLN A 946 -31.15 14.38 25.55
C GLN A 946 -31.94 15.41 26.38
N ASN A 947 -31.40 15.78 27.55
CA ASN A 947 -32.02 16.78 28.44
C ASN A 947 -31.78 18.23 27.97
N ASN A 948 -30.71 18.47 27.21
CA ASN A 948 -30.35 19.77 26.66
C ASN A 948 -30.46 19.74 25.13
N SER A 949 -30.61 20.91 24.51
CA SER A 949 -30.61 21.05 23.06
C SER A 949 -30.12 22.41 22.58
N ILE A 950 -29.56 22.46 21.38
CA ILE A 950 -29.16 23.68 20.69
C ILE A 950 -30.13 24.00 19.55
N SER A 951 -30.44 25.28 19.37
CA SER A 951 -31.19 25.79 18.22
C SER A 951 -30.21 26.25 17.15
N LEU A 952 -30.42 25.81 15.91
CA LEU A 952 -29.54 26.04 14.78
C LEU A 952 -30.29 26.63 13.60
N THR A 953 -29.59 27.44 12.81
CA THR A 953 -29.92 27.64 11.40
C THR A 953 -29.07 26.68 10.59
N ILE A 954 -29.69 25.64 10.01
CA ILE A 954 -29.00 24.69 9.14
C ILE A 954 -28.99 25.27 7.72
N PRO A 955 -27.81 25.42 7.06
CA PRO A 955 -27.71 25.98 5.72
C PRO A 955 -28.41 25.11 4.66
N PRO A 956 -28.74 25.66 3.48
CA PRO A 956 -29.31 24.87 2.37
C PRO A 956 -28.23 23.98 1.74
N MET A 957 -28.53 22.69 1.55
CA MET A 957 -27.65 21.74 0.86
C MET A 957 -26.20 21.81 1.37
N ALA A 958 -26.01 21.38 2.62
CA ALA A 958 -24.78 21.59 3.35
C ALA A 958 -24.57 20.61 4.51
N VAL A 959 -23.33 20.58 5.03
CA VAL A 959 -22.98 19.93 6.29
C VAL A 959 -22.29 20.95 7.21
N ILE A 960 -22.72 20.99 8.47
CA ILE A 960 -22.09 21.77 9.54
C ILE A 960 -21.48 20.85 10.60
N TYR A 961 -20.30 21.23 11.09
CA TYR A 961 -19.56 20.54 12.14
C TYR A 961 -19.52 21.46 13.37
N LEU A 962 -19.93 20.94 14.52
CA LEU A 962 -20.12 21.66 15.76
C LEU A 962 -19.31 20.99 16.87
N LYS A 963 -18.41 21.74 17.51
CA LYS A 963 -17.63 21.28 18.67
C LYS A 963 -17.99 22.10 19.90
N LYS A 964 -17.88 21.50 21.09
CA LYS A 964 -18.07 22.20 22.36
C LYS A 964 -16.95 23.24 22.55
N ALA A 965 -17.26 24.37 23.19
CA ALA A 965 -16.41 25.57 23.27
C ALA A 965 -16.41 26.23 24.65
#